data_AF-A0AB37IET8-F1
#
_entry.id   AF-A0AB37IET8-F1
#
_cell.length_a   1.000
_cell.length_b   1.000
_cell.length_c   1.000
_cell.angle_alpha   90.00
_cell.angle_beta   90.00
_cell.angle_gamma   90.00
#
_symmetry.space_group_name_H-M   'P 1'
#
loop_
_entity.id
_entity.type
_entity.pdbx_description
1 polymer ?
#
loop_
_entity_poly.entity_id
_entity_poly.type
_entity_poly.pdbx_seq_one_letter_code
_entity_poly.pdbx_strand_id
1 'polypeptide(L)'
;MKKRWLNILLLAFLVVFPRIGLADSQVNSQVGIRFYQPTSAHQIVPMEKVLNPNERNRPVTDGQAKFEEAGKIKMYPKTNQSNHHLYLFIGVALLTLIILYWCKKRKKFVRKFNKIWLLPFLLGLIGIFPKEVRAAGSITNLPYFRYANTIETPANNTFMMHYGSFTTVEQVKGQYSGNWLVVNQENPESSALIKNVGFFNGKPVDVKIIMKKKDGQAGGEIGIGNPKSFLDIDISGEVFLTYEFFDQAGNAFPIETSFNYFGINRNKYIGYNHIGKVAKYLVANNPTDISYHTWSDDHSFWTYFENNFSKPWGHPTQEFQIITKPVTKIETVVKNLDNTPSSLMYETDFLASPEFPAAEAVDKRFDKEQQKVTLNAMQTIPNVGHGNKMKDLSVAFSLDDVTAHSQYKIKDFNVVKFDGTNISDLFVGNQKDDHSYQLTLKDPNNENLYDTVLNYQLNLEWIGSKQNPVDKTNLKEDYLNIPFTVTTQINHKQKGTSSAYSSVYYVGKVILNYLDENNQQLSDSKIISGIITDSFDLSQEYPELNGYYPVKEIVERDQGIFTPEEQQFVHHYKKGSPIEFTLMPKENPLLFSRFSKTREVTIHISYEEKQNLSFMAKCGDEVLRLKDYPSSENEIQDKVNVQLPENWLNKEVAFYMENEKGQRSKEESRQVLIDHGVKLRLPEQLTFGEQQIPGQDQSVQATNQKEIQLIDESVLEKSHWHVKLKEERPLTNQENDQLHNALHLQRSGVDQAINAEDQLVWQGEGSASFTDHHKIQLNLHPSDKTGSYQGSLIWTLEDAPR
;
A
#
# COMPACT_ATOMS: atom_id res chain seq x y z
N MET A 1 -14.76 57.03 -61.77
CA MET A 1 -16.05 56.56 -62.33
C MET A 1 -16.79 55.71 -61.29
N LYS A 2 -18.11 55.90 -61.20
CA LYS A 2 -19.17 55.04 -60.60
C LYS A 2 -18.78 53.76 -59.82
N LYS A 3 -19.04 53.80 -58.50
CA LYS A 3 -19.62 52.75 -57.62
C LYS A 3 -19.34 51.26 -57.95
N ARG A 4 -18.47 50.61 -57.17
CA ARG A 4 -18.54 49.15 -56.92
C ARG A 4 -17.79 48.69 -55.63
N TRP A 5 -17.89 49.47 -54.55
CA TRP A 5 -17.28 49.17 -53.24
C TRP A 5 -18.28 49.41 -52.09
N LEU A 6 -19.40 48.67 -52.11
CA LEU A 6 -20.28 48.48 -50.95
C LEU A 6 -21.24 47.31 -51.26
N ASN A 7 -20.91 46.12 -50.75
CA ASN A 7 -21.78 44.94 -50.60
C ASN A 7 -21.04 43.70 -50.03
N ILE A 8 -19.73 43.80 -49.73
CA ILE A 8 -19.00 42.82 -48.91
C ILE A 8 -19.36 43.04 -47.43
N LEU A 9 -20.63 42.89 -47.07
CA LEU A 9 -21.10 42.79 -45.68
C LEU A 9 -22.52 42.18 -45.55
N LEU A 10 -22.98 41.46 -46.58
CA LEU A 10 -24.36 40.92 -46.64
C LEU A 10 -24.37 39.49 -47.21
N LEU A 11 -23.44 38.66 -46.72
CA LEU A 11 -23.34 37.23 -47.04
C LEU A 11 -22.81 36.41 -45.85
N ALA A 12 -23.33 36.69 -44.65
CA ALA A 12 -22.89 36.03 -43.41
C ALA A 12 -24.07 35.78 -42.45
N PHE A 13 -25.13 35.13 -42.93
CA PHE A 13 -26.12 34.41 -42.10
C PHE A 13 -27.03 33.56 -43.00
N LEU A 14 -26.61 32.33 -43.32
CA LEU A 14 -27.45 31.18 -43.68
C LEU A 14 -26.55 29.97 -44.01
N VAL A 15 -26.65 28.93 -43.18
CA VAL A 15 -26.56 27.48 -43.47
C VAL A 15 -26.09 26.77 -42.19
N VAL A 16 -26.92 25.84 -41.71
CA VAL A 16 -26.60 24.91 -40.63
C VAL A 16 -26.18 23.57 -41.27
N PHE A 17 -25.16 22.93 -40.68
CA PHE A 17 -24.60 21.61 -41.00
C PHE A 17 -25.65 20.45 -40.88
N PRO A 18 -25.40 19.18 -41.33
CA PRO A 18 -24.08 18.56 -41.50
C PRO A 18 -23.82 17.60 -42.70
N ARG A 19 -22.51 17.37 -42.92
CA ARG A 19 -21.78 16.16 -43.37
C ARG A 19 -22.49 15.14 -44.30
N ILE A 20 -21.83 14.83 -45.42
CA ILE A 20 -21.05 13.59 -45.60
C ILE A 20 -19.85 13.93 -46.49
N GLY A 21 -18.64 13.53 -46.07
CA GLY A 21 -17.44 13.56 -46.90
C GLY A 21 -16.91 12.14 -47.02
N LEU A 22 -16.76 11.66 -48.26
CA LEU A 22 -16.09 10.41 -48.59
C LEU A 22 -14.69 10.74 -49.13
N ALA A 23 -13.66 10.15 -48.54
CA ALA A 23 -12.34 10.03 -49.14
C ALA A 23 -11.60 8.84 -48.51
N ASP A 24 -10.90 8.10 -49.37
CA ASP A 24 -10.26 6.81 -49.13
C ASP A 24 -9.28 6.73 -47.95
N SER A 25 -9.23 5.57 -47.27
CA SER A 25 -8.18 4.55 -47.51
C SER A 25 -8.14 3.50 -46.39
N GLN A 26 -8.66 2.30 -46.65
CA GLN A 26 -8.39 1.13 -45.80
C GLN A 26 -7.24 0.33 -46.41
N VAL A 27 -6.04 0.46 -45.83
CA VAL A 27 -4.91 -0.41 -46.11
C VAL A 27 -4.98 -1.61 -45.17
N ASN A 28 -5.11 -2.81 -45.72
CA ASN A 28 -4.99 -4.05 -44.95
C ASN A 28 -3.53 -4.29 -44.54
N SER A 29 -3.24 -4.25 -43.24
CA SER A 29 -1.99 -4.76 -42.66
C SER A 29 -2.26 -5.99 -41.79
N GLN A 30 -2.57 -7.12 -42.43
CA GLN A 30 -2.40 -8.43 -41.78
C GLN A 30 -0.91 -8.76 -41.73
N VAL A 31 -0.24 -8.38 -40.64
CA VAL A 31 1.07 -8.92 -40.28
C VAL A 31 0.84 -10.15 -39.40
N GLY A 32 1.05 -11.33 -39.97
CA GLY A 32 1.03 -12.58 -39.21
C GLY A 32 2.32 -12.76 -38.42
N ILE A 33 2.21 -13.10 -37.14
CA ILE A 33 3.35 -13.57 -36.34
C ILE A 33 3.23 -15.09 -36.23
N ARG A 34 4.22 -15.79 -36.79
CA ARG A 34 4.45 -17.22 -36.54
C ARG A 34 5.32 -17.35 -35.29
N PHE A 35 4.96 -18.24 -34.37
CA PHE A 35 5.89 -18.67 -33.34
C PHE A 35 6.91 -19.64 -33.94
N TYR A 36 8.19 -19.45 -33.60
CA TYR A 36 9.25 -20.40 -33.86
C TYR A 36 10.37 -20.23 -32.85
N GLN A 37 10.65 -21.26 -32.05
CA GLN A 37 12.00 -21.56 -31.60
C GLN A 37 12.14 -23.09 -31.36
N PRO A 38 13.22 -23.75 -31.81
CA PRO A 38 13.28 -25.22 -31.86
C PRO A 38 14.08 -25.87 -30.71
N THR A 39 13.73 -27.15 -30.43
CA THR A 39 14.55 -28.22 -29.81
C THR A 39 15.16 -27.95 -28.42
N SER A 40 14.93 -28.79 -27.40
CA SER A 40 15.24 -30.24 -27.32
C SER A 40 14.63 -30.83 -26.02
N ALA A 41 14.49 -32.13 -25.76
CA ALA A 41 14.36 -33.35 -26.59
C ALA A 41 13.79 -34.48 -25.70
N HIS A 42 13.17 -35.51 -26.30
CA HIS A 42 12.59 -36.72 -25.67
C HIS A 42 11.30 -36.56 -24.83
N GLN A 43 10.14 -36.96 -25.39
CA GLN A 43 9.54 -38.26 -25.02
C GLN A 43 8.35 -38.65 -25.93
N ILE A 44 8.12 -39.96 -25.96
CA ILE A 44 7.38 -40.78 -26.93
C ILE A 44 5.86 -40.53 -26.91
N VAL A 45 5.23 -40.60 -28.09
CA VAL A 45 3.78 -40.67 -28.31
C VAL A 45 3.34 -42.12 -28.53
N PRO A 46 2.15 -42.52 -28.04
CA PRO A 46 1.26 -43.39 -28.81
C PRO A 46 -0.06 -42.67 -29.10
N MET A 47 -0.50 -42.68 -30.37
CA MET A 47 -1.80 -42.13 -30.78
C MET A 47 -2.90 -43.18 -30.66
N GLU A 48 -4.13 -42.76 -30.38
CA GLU A 48 -5.31 -43.56 -30.71
C GLU A 48 -6.38 -42.78 -31.51
N LYS A 49 -6.44 -43.15 -32.80
CA LYS A 49 -7.56 -43.15 -33.75
C LYS A 49 -8.62 -42.02 -33.74
N VAL A 50 -8.56 -41.21 -34.80
CA VAL A 50 -9.64 -40.32 -35.28
C VAL A 50 -10.82 -41.12 -35.85
N LEU A 51 -12.05 -40.69 -35.59
CA LEU A 51 -13.17 -40.80 -36.52
C LEU A 51 -13.99 -39.50 -36.53
N ASN A 52 -14.27 -38.99 -37.74
CA ASN A 52 -15.12 -37.84 -37.99
C ASN A 52 -15.92 -38.11 -39.27
N PRO A 53 -17.26 -38.08 -39.26
CA PRO A 53 -18.06 -38.08 -40.48
C PRO A 53 -18.85 -36.77 -40.61
N ASN A 54 -18.41 -35.90 -41.52
CA ASN A 54 -19.36 -35.07 -42.25
C ASN A 54 -20.21 -35.98 -43.14
N GLU A 55 -21.54 -35.86 -43.13
CA GLU A 55 -22.25 -35.28 -44.28
C GLU A 55 -23.75 -35.05 -44.03
N ARG A 56 -24.20 -33.87 -44.50
CA ARG A 56 -25.49 -33.55 -45.15
C ARG A 56 -26.71 -34.45 -44.85
N ASN A 57 -27.79 -33.83 -44.35
CA ASN A 57 -29.01 -33.65 -45.15
C ASN A 57 -29.98 -32.58 -44.58
N ARG A 58 -30.47 -31.73 -45.48
CA ARG A 58 -31.74 -30.95 -45.45
C ARG A 58 -32.54 -31.46 -46.70
N PRO A 59 -33.86 -31.16 -46.92
CA PRO A 59 -34.68 -30.06 -46.37
C PRO A 59 -36.18 -30.43 -46.08
N VAL A 60 -37.03 -29.39 -45.85
CA VAL A 60 -38.52 -29.29 -46.03
C VAL A 60 -39.45 -30.27 -45.25
N THR A 61 -40.69 -29.98 -44.82
CA THR A 61 -41.51 -28.78 -44.43
C THR A 61 -42.73 -29.32 -43.63
N ASP A 62 -43.69 -28.60 -43.05
CA ASP A 62 -44.06 -27.16 -42.98
C ASP A 62 -44.66 -26.84 -41.58
N GLY A 63 -45.31 -25.68 -41.39
CA GLY A 63 -46.08 -25.38 -40.17
C GLY A 63 -46.38 -23.91 -39.92
N GLN A 64 -46.91 -23.17 -40.92
CA GLN A 64 -47.23 -21.74 -40.77
C GLN A 64 -48.38 -21.44 -39.79
N ALA A 65 -48.24 -20.34 -39.05
CA ALA A 65 -49.34 -19.41 -38.77
C ALA A 65 -48.83 -17.97 -38.95
N LYS A 66 -49.65 -17.10 -39.55
CA LYS A 66 -49.27 -15.75 -40.04
C LYS A 66 -50.33 -14.72 -39.65
N PHE A 67 -50.08 -13.47 -40.02
CA PHE A 67 -50.90 -12.25 -39.80
C PHE A 67 -50.72 -11.61 -38.40
N GLU A 68 -50.67 -10.27 -38.25
CA GLU A 68 -50.93 -9.20 -39.24
C GLU A 68 -50.06 -7.95 -39.04
N GLU A 69 -49.93 -7.13 -40.09
CA GLU A 69 -49.10 -5.92 -40.15
C GLU A 69 -49.99 -4.66 -40.14
N ALA A 70 -49.87 -3.79 -39.12
CA ALA A 70 -50.60 -2.52 -39.09
C ALA A 70 -49.92 -1.42 -38.25
N GLY A 71 -49.95 -0.18 -38.76
CA GLY A 71 -49.95 1.01 -37.88
C GLY A 71 -48.62 1.75 -37.64
N LYS A 72 -47.92 2.23 -38.69
CA LYS A 72 -46.97 3.35 -38.53
C LYS A 72 -47.70 4.65 -38.17
N ILE A 73 -47.92 4.90 -36.88
CA ILE A 73 -48.47 6.18 -36.40
C ILE A 73 -47.37 7.26 -36.47
N LYS A 74 -47.44 8.12 -37.49
CA LYS A 74 -46.74 9.41 -37.48
C LYS A 74 -47.32 10.29 -36.38
N MET A 75 -46.63 10.41 -35.24
CA MET A 75 -46.89 11.51 -34.32
C MET A 75 -46.27 12.79 -34.88
N TYR A 76 -47.12 13.68 -35.38
CA TYR A 76 -46.73 15.05 -35.68
C TYR A 76 -46.46 15.81 -34.37
N PRO A 77 -45.37 16.58 -34.24
CA PRO A 77 -45.24 17.51 -33.12
C PRO A 77 -46.31 18.59 -33.28
N LYS A 78 -47.19 18.72 -32.28
CA LYS A 78 -48.14 19.84 -32.18
C LYS A 78 -47.37 21.13 -31.91
N THR A 79 -47.00 21.86 -32.96
CA THR A 79 -46.45 23.20 -32.83
C THR A 79 -47.56 24.18 -32.44
N ASN A 80 -47.72 24.43 -31.14
CA ASN A 80 -48.53 25.55 -30.66
C ASN A 80 -47.85 26.28 -29.50
N GLN A 81 -46.80 27.03 -29.83
CA GLN A 81 -46.41 28.23 -29.08
C GLN A 81 -46.30 29.39 -30.05
N SER A 82 -46.86 30.53 -29.65
CA SER A 82 -47.11 31.64 -30.57
C SER A 82 -45.87 32.51 -30.79
N ASN A 83 -45.47 32.66 -32.05
CA ASN A 83 -44.48 33.67 -32.47
C ASN A 83 -45.06 35.11 -32.51
N HIS A 84 -46.02 35.44 -31.64
CA HIS A 84 -46.74 36.73 -31.68
C HIS A 84 -45.80 37.93 -31.60
N HIS A 85 -44.74 37.88 -30.80
CA HIS A 85 -43.78 38.98 -30.69
C HIS A 85 -42.95 39.17 -31.97
N LEU A 86 -42.53 38.09 -32.65
CA LEU A 86 -41.79 38.20 -33.92
C LEU A 86 -42.67 38.85 -35.00
N TYR A 87 -43.93 38.44 -35.12
CA TYR A 87 -44.87 39.05 -36.06
C TYR A 87 -45.27 40.48 -35.67
N LEU A 88 -45.30 40.82 -34.37
CA LEU A 88 -45.51 42.19 -33.90
C LEU A 88 -44.33 43.09 -34.31
N PHE A 89 -43.08 42.67 -34.08
CA PHE A 89 -41.89 43.41 -34.49
C PHE A 89 -41.78 43.57 -36.01
N ILE A 90 -42.05 42.50 -36.78
CA ILE A 90 -42.10 42.56 -38.25
C ILE A 90 -43.24 43.50 -38.71
N GLY A 91 -44.39 43.47 -38.04
CA GLY A 91 -45.53 44.35 -38.30
C GLY A 91 -45.20 45.83 -38.08
N VAL A 92 -44.58 46.17 -36.93
CA VAL A 92 -44.16 47.55 -36.61
C VAL A 92 -43.04 48.02 -37.55
N ALA A 93 -42.10 47.16 -37.92
CA ALA A 93 -41.07 47.47 -38.92
C ALA A 93 -41.66 47.72 -40.32
N LEU A 94 -42.64 46.92 -40.75
CA LEU A 94 -43.37 47.15 -42.00
C LEU A 94 -44.20 48.44 -41.94
N LEU A 95 -44.88 48.72 -40.84
CA LEU A 95 -45.73 49.90 -40.68
C LEU A 95 -44.90 51.19 -40.69
N THR A 96 -43.73 51.20 -40.04
CA THR A 96 -42.77 52.31 -40.08
C THR A 96 -42.13 52.48 -41.47
N LEU A 97 -41.79 51.39 -42.17
CA LEU A 97 -41.34 51.46 -43.57
C LEU A 97 -42.43 51.99 -44.52
N ILE A 98 -43.69 51.59 -44.32
CA ILE A 98 -44.84 52.10 -45.09
C ILE A 98 -45.03 53.60 -44.82
N ILE A 99 -45.00 54.04 -43.56
CA ILE A 99 -45.10 55.47 -43.21
C ILE A 99 -43.94 56.28 -43.82
N LEU A 100 -42.70 55.79 -43.73
CA LEU A 100 -41.53 56.42 -44.34
C LEU A 100 -41.64 56.49 -45.88
N TYR A 101 -42.13 55.43 -46.53
CA TYR A 101 -42.40 55.41 -47.96
C TYR A 101 -43.52 56.40 -48.36
N TRP A 102 -44.59 56.48 -47.57
CA TRP A 102 -45.72 57.40 -47.82
C TRP A 102 -45.32 58.86 -47.66
N CYS A 103 -44.55 59.19 -46.60
CA CYS A 103 -43.94 60.50 -46.40
C CYS A 103 -42.95 60.87 -47.51
N LYS A 104 -42.23 59.90 -48.09
CA LYS A 104 -41.31 60.12 -49.22
C LYS A 104 -42.04 60.31 -50.55
N LYS A 105 -43.24 59.75 -50.72
CA LYS A 105 -44.03 59.82 -51.96
C LYS A 105 -44.88 61.09 -52.07
N ARG A 106 -45.31 61.70 -50.95
CA ARG A 106 -46.01 63.00 -50.93
C ARG A 106 -45.05 64.17 -50.68
N LYS A 107 -44.46 64.73 -51.75
CA LYS A 107 -43.77 66.04 -51.73
C LYS A 107 -44.74 67.22 -51.49
N LYS A 108 -45.40 67.29 -50.33
CA LYS A 108 -46.18 68.46 -49.86
C LYS A 108 -46.65 68.33 -48.40
N PHE A 109 -45.75 68.04 -47.45
CA PHE A 109 -46.01 68.33 -46.02
C PHE A 109 -44.71 68.50 -45.20
N VAL A 110 -43.91 69.51 -45.56
CA VAL A 110 -42.73 69.92 -44.76
C VAL A 110 -42.71 71.44 -44.59
N ARG A 111 -43.47 71.92 -43.60
CA ARG A 111 -43.26 73.20 -42.91
C ARG A 111 -43.98 73.14 -41.56
N LYS A 112 -43.24 73.37 -40.47
CA LYS A 112 -43.66 73.22 -39.06
C LYS A 112 -44.09 71.80 -38.62
N PHE A 113 -43.12 70.92 -38.44
CA PHE A 113 -43.13 69.94 -37.35
C PHE A 113 -41.71 69.82 -36.80
N ASN A 114 -41.48 70.24 -35.55
CA ASN A 114 -40.13 70.24 -34.97
C ASN A 114 -39.68 68.81 -34.69
N LYS A 115 -38.49 68.45 -35.19
CA LYS A 115 -37.90 67.10 -35.09
C LYS A 115 -37.51 66.64 -33.66
N ILE A 116 -37.87 67.40 -32.63
CA ILE A 116 -37.43 67.20 -31.24
C ILE A 116 -38.41 66.33 -30.43
N TRP A 117 -39.70 66.26 -30.81
CA TRP A 117 -40.73 65.60 -30.01
C TRP A 117 -41.13 64.18 -30.44
N LEU A 118 -40.68 63.70 -31.61
CA LEU A 118 -41.00 62.35 -32.09
C LEU A 118 -40.17 61.25 -31.43
N LEU A 119 -38.93 61.56 -31.02
CA LEU A 119 -38.05 60.62 -30.31
C LEU A 119 -38.53 60.32 -28.86
N PRO A 120 -38.85 61.32 -28.01
CA PRO A 120 -39.38 61.05 -26.66
C PRO A 120 -40.78 60.42 -26.68
N PHE A 121 -41.60 60.64 -27.71
CA PHE A 121 -42.90 59.97 -27.82
C PHE A 121 -42.78 58.49 -28.22
N LEU A 122 -41.76 58.12 -29.00
CA LEU A 122 -41.42 56.72 -29.31
C LEU A 122 -40.72 56.01 -28.14
N LEU A 123 -39.85 56.71 -27.40
CA LEU A 123 -39.22 56.18 -26.18
C LEU A 123 -40.21 56.06 -25.01
N GLY A 124 -41.16 56.99 -24.89
CA GLY A 124 -42.21 56.97 -23.85
C GLY A 124 -43.17 55.78 -23.96
N LEU A 125 -43.31 55.18 -25.14
CA LEU A 125 -44.08 53.95 -25.35
C LEU A 125 -43.30 52.65 -25.03
N ILE A 126 -42.02 52.75 -24.69
CA ILE A 126 -41.18 51.62 -24.24
C ILE A 126 -41.08 51.59 -22.70
N GLY A 127 -41.45 52.67 -22.01
CA GLY A 127 -41.22 52.89 -20.58
C GLY A 127 -42.31 52.42 -19.60
N ILE A 128 -43.31 51.64 -20.03
CA ILE A 128 -44.32 51.06 -19.12
C ILE A 128 -44.63 49.61 -19.54
N PHE A 129 -43.77 48.68 -19.13
CA PHE A 129 -44.17 47.28 -19.01
C PHE A 129 -44.91 47.10 -17.68
N PRO A 130 -46.18 46.65 -17.66
CA PRO A 130 -46.80 46.23 -16.41
C PRO A 130 -46.08 45.00 -15.88
N LYS A 131 -46.03 44.84 -14.55
CA LYS A 131 -45.62 43.58 -13.92
C LYS A 131 -46.60 42.48 -14.36
N GLU A 132 -46.20 41.60 -15.28
CA GLU A 132 -47.00 40.43 -15.66
C GLU A 132 -47.04 39.42 -14.51
N VAL A 133 -48.01 39.58 -13.61
CA VAL A 133 -48.49 38.46 -12.79
C VAL A 133 -49.37 37.59 -13.68
N ARG A 134 -48.88 36.41 -14.04
CA ARG A 134 -49.70 35.41 -14.75
C ARG A 134 -50.52 34.64 -13.73
N ALA A 135 -51.81 34.46 -14.04
CA ALA A 135 -52.77 33.83 -13.13
C ALA A 135 -52.31 32.44 -12.68
N ALA A 136 -52.66 32.09 -11.44
CA ALA A 136 -52.29 30.81 -10.83
C ALA A 136 -52.77 29.62 -11.69
N GLY A 137 -51.89 28.66 -11.92
CA GLY A 137 -52.14 27.46 -12.70
C GLY A 137 -51.80 26.18 -11.93
N SER A 138 -52.34 25.05 -12.36
CA SER A 138 -51.93 23.73 -11.86
C SER A 138 -50.48 23.45 -12.27
N ILE A 139 -49.64 22.94 -11.34
CA ILE A 139 -48.25 22.56 -11.67
C ILE A 139 -48.16 21.50 -12.77
N THR A 140 -49.24 20.74 -13.00
CA THR A 140 -49.37 19.79 -14.12
C THR A 140 -49.19 20.43 -15.50
N ASN A 141 -49.31 21.75 -15.62
CA ASN A 141 -49.14 22.50 -16.86
C ASN A 141 -47.68 22.88 -17.15
N LEU A 142 -46.76 22.68 -16.20
CA LEU A 142 -45.34 23.00 -16.36
C LEU A 142 -44.65 21.91 -17.20
N PRO A 143 -43.81 22.27 -18.19
CA PRO A 143 -43.23 21.28 -19.13
C PRO A 143 -42.27 20.27 -18.46
N TYR A 144 -41.70 20.67 -17.32
CA TYR A 144 -40.83 19.86 -16.47
C TYR A 144 -41.58 19.15 -15.33
N PHE A 145 -42.90 19.27 -15.20
CA PHE A 145 -43.66 18.55 -14.18
C PHE A 145 -43.83 17.06 -14.49
N ARG A 146 -43.73 16.20 -13.48
CA ARG A 146 -44.04 14.77 -13.51
C ARG A 146 -44.75 14.35 -12.23
N TYR A 147 -45.59 13.33 -12.29
CA TYR A 147 -46.10 12.70 -11.07
C TYR A 147 -45.06 11.73 -10.49
N ALA A 148 -44.98 11.65 -9.17
CA ALA A 148 -44.04 10.78 -8.44
C ALA A 148 -44.05 9.33 -8.94
N ASN A 149 -45.23 8.77 -9.24
CA ASN A 149 -45.41 7.41 -9.73
C ASN A 149 -45.16 7.23 -11.25
N THR A 150 -44.64 8.25 -11.95
CA THR A 150 -44.39 8.21 -13.41
C THR A 150 -42.93 8.33 -13.80
N ILE A 151 -42.03 8.58 -12.83
CA ILE A 151 -40.59 8.66 -13.02
C ILE A 151 -39.86 8.06 -11.81
N GLU A 152 -38.59 7.74 -11.98
CA GLU A 152 -37.66 7.46 -10.88
C GLU A 152 -36.76 8.68 -10.68
N THR A 153 -36.23 8.89 -9.47
CA THR A 153 -35.18 9.89 -9.24
C THR A 153 -33.85 9.31 -9.75
N PRO A 154 -33.20 9.90 -10.77
CA PRO A 154 -31.99 9.33 -11.35
C PRO A 154 -30.85 9.25 -10.35
N ALA A 155 -29.96 8.26 -10.48
CA ALA A 155 -28.89 8.00 -9.51
C ALA A 155 -27.99 9.23 -9.24
N ASN A 156 -27.65 10.02 -10.26
CA ASN A 156 -26.90 11.27 -10.07
C ASN A 156 -27.65 12.33 -9.23
N ASN A 157 -28.98 12.27 -9.19
CA ASN A 157 -29.82 13.22 -8.47
C ASN A 157 -30.17 12.78 -7.04
N THR A 158 -29.67 11.63 -6.57
CA THR A 158 -29.92 11.15 -5.21
C THR A 158 -28.93 11.67 -4.18
N PHE A 159 -27.99 12.55 -4.55
CA PHE A 159 -27.23 13.33 -3.57
C PHE A 159 -28.19 14.24 -2.78
N MET A 160 -28.30 13.95 -1.49
CA MET A 160 -28.95 14.78 -0.47
C MET A 160 -27.87 15.39 0.43
N MET A 161 -28.20 16.51 1.09
CA MET A 161 -27.30 17.17 2.03
C MET A 161 -27.60 16.67 3.43
N HIS A 162 -26.58 16.16 4.12
CA HIS A 162 -26.66 15.66 5.49
C HIS A 162 -25.73 16.44 6.42
N TYR A 163 -26.03 16.41 7.71
CA TYR A 163 -25.10 16.83 8.77
C TYR A 163 -24.51 15.59 9.44
N GLY A 164 -23.22 15.32 9.22
CA GLY A 164 -22.51 14.14 9.70
C GLY A 164 -21.38 14.47 10.68
N SER A 165 -20.65 13.44 11.12
CA SER A 165 -19.56 13.58 12.10
C SER A 165 -18.39 14.45 11.64
N PHE A 166 -18.25 14.64 10.32
CA PHE A 166 -17.19 15.44 9.69
C PHE A 166 -17.72 16.71 9.02
N THR A 167 -18.99 17.07 9.27
CA THR A 167 -19.57 18.33 8.78
C THR A 167 -19.17 19.46 9.72
N THR A 168 -18.73 20.60 9.18
CA THR A 168 -18.34 21.77 9.98
C THR A 168 -19.03 23.03 9.48
N VAL A 169 -19.33 23.96 10.39
CA VAL A 169 -20.04 25.21 10.08
C VAL A 169 -19.13 26.40 10.38
N GLU A 170 -18.84 27.19 9.35
CA GLU A 170 -18.07 28.43 9.43
C GLU A 170 -19.01 29.62 9.19
N GLN A 171 -19.23 30.46 10.21
CA GLN A 171 -20.04 31.67 10.09
C GLN A 171 -19.31 32.71 9.24
N VAL A 172 -19.93 33.16 8.16
CA VAL A 172 -19.36 34.13 7.20
C VAL A 172 -19.90 35.55 7.45
N LYS A 173 -21.17 35.70 7.82
CA LYS A 173 -21.81 37.02 8.06
C LYS A 173 -23.05 36.89 8.95
N GLY A 174 -23.41 37.97 9.65
CA GLY A 174 -24.68 38.08 10.39
C GLY A 174 -24.70 37.21 11.64
N GLN A 175 -25.82 36.57 11.93
CA GLN A 175 -26.06 35.83 13.18
C GLN A 175 -26.16 34.31 12.93
N TYR A 176 -25.30 33.55 13.60
CA TYR A 176 -25.40 32.10 13.78
C TYR A 176 -25.43 31.82 15.29
N SER A 177 -26.47 31.12 15.78
CA SER A 177 -26.62 30.81 17.21
C SER A 177 -27.51 29.59 17.41
N GLY A 178 -27.21 28.77 18.42
CA GLY A 178 -28.04 27.60 18.76
C GLY A 178 -28.21 26.56 17.64
N ASN A 179 -27.26 26.49 16.69
CA ASN A 179 -27.29 25.70 15.44
C ASN A 179 -28.18 26.26 14.31
N TRP A 180 -28.70 27.48 14.45
CA TRP A 180 -29.53 28.18 13.47
C TRP A 180 -28.82 29.41 12.89
N LEU A 181 -28.96 29.60 11.58
CA LEU A 181 -28.61 30.84 10.88
C LEU A 181 -29.84 31.74 10.88
N VAL A 182 -29.76 32.92 11.49
CA VAL A 182 -30.92 33.76 11.82
C VAL A 182 -30.92 35.04 11.01
N VAL A 183 -32.06 35.45 10.48
CA VAL A 183 -32.29 36.82 9.97
C VAL A 183 -33.47 37.49 10.65
N ASN A 184 -33.24 38.70 11.16
CA ASN A 184 -34.20 39.51 11.91
C ASN A 184 -33.93 41.01 11.68
N GLN A 185 -34.58 41.92 12.43
CA GLN A 185 -34.40 43.37 12.23
C GLN A 185 -32.96 43.86 12.52
N GLU A 186 -32.23 43.21 13.43
CA GLU A 186 -30.85 43.56 13.78
C GLU A 186 -29.86 42.95 12.77
N ASN A 187 -30.12 41.71 12.34
CA ASN A 187 -29.33 40.96 11.38
C ASN A 187 -30.17 40.68 10.11
N PRO A 188 -30.31 41.63 9.17
CA PRO A 188 -31.16 41.47 7.98
C PRO A 188 -30.61 40.47 6.96
N GLU A 189 -29.34 40.12 7.04
CA GLU A 189 -28.64 39.19 6.16
C GLU A 189 -27.56 38.43 6.93
N SER A 190 -27.59 37.10 6.85
CA SER A 190 -26.67 36.18 7.52
C SER A 190 -26.18 35.12 6.54
N SER A 191 -24.96 34.62 6.70
CA SER A 191 -24.44 33.52 5.87
C SER A 191 -23.44 32.65 6.60
N ALA A 192 -23.38 31.38 6.23
CA ALA A 192 -22.42 30.40 6.72
C ALA A 192 -21.97 29.47 5.58
N LEU A 193 -20.72 29.00 5.66
CA LEU A 193 -20.17 27.93 4.83
C LEU A 193 -20.23 26.63 5.66
N ILE A 194 -20.93 25.64 5.13
CA ILE A 194 -21.06 24.31 5.72
C ILE A 194 -20.18 23.37 4.90
N LYS A 195 -19.09 22.90 5.48
CA LYS A 195 -18.12 22.04 4.79
C LYS A 195 -18.49 20.58 4.97
N ASN A 196 -18.36 19.80 3.91
CA ASN A 196 -18.69 18.38 3.83
C ASN A 196 -20.13 18.10 4.30
N VAL A 197 -21.10 18.41 3.44
CA VAL A 197 -22.53 18.05 3.62
C VAL A 197 -22.93 16.76 2.91
N GLY A 198 -21.95 15.99 2.42
CA GLY A 198 -22.15 14.73 1.72
C GLY A 198 -21.19 14.60 0.54
N PHE A 199 -21.41 13.58 -0.30
CA PHE A 199 -20.52 13.23 -1.41
C PHE A 199 -21.25 13.18 -2.75
N PHE A 200 -20.69 13.85 -3.75
CA PHE A 200 -21.15 13.83 -5.14
C PHE A 200 -19.96 13.53 -6.06
N ASN A 201 -20.10 12.53 -6.92
CA ASN A 201 -19.06 12.05 -7.83
C ASN A 201 -17.68 11.87 -7.15
N GLY A 202 -17.65 11.08 -6.07
CA GLY A 202 -16.45 10.76 -5.28
C GLY A 202 -15.87 11.91 -4.44
N LYS A 203 -16.45 13.12 -4.48
CA LYS A 203 -15.92 14.32 -3.84
C LYS A 203 -16.84 14.86 -2.74
N PRO A 204 -16.30 15.34 -1.61
CA PRO A 204 -17.07 16.11 -0.64
C PRO A 204 -17.69 17.35 -1.29
N VAL A 205 -18.92 17.65 -0.91
CA VAL A 205 -19.62 18.88 -1.29
C VAL A 205 -19.62 19.83 -0.10
N ASP A 206 -19.16 21.05 -0.33
CA ASP A 206 -19.30 22.18 0.58
C ASP A 206 -20.48 23.05 0.10
N VAL A 207 -21.28 23.60 1.01
CA VAL A 207 -22.39 24.49 0.66
C VAL A 207 -22.36 25.76 1.50
N LYS A 208 -22.39 26.91 0.84
CA LYS A 208 -22.59 28.20 1.48
C LYS A 208 -24.07 28.58 1.41
N ILE A 209 -24.65 28.84 2.56
CA ILE A 209 -26.02 29.32 2.68
C ILE A 209 -25.99 30.81 3.00
N ILE A 210 -26.69 31.60 2.18
CA ILE A 210 -26.90 33.03 2.39
C ILE A 210 -28.39 33.25 2.59
N MET A 211 -28.77 33.73 3.77
CA MET A 211 -30.13 34.05 4.14
C MET A 211 -30.31 35.57 4.23
N LYS A 212 -31.39 36.11 3.66
CA LYS A 212 -31.70 37.53 3.69
C LYS A 212 -33.20 37.75 3.86
N LYS A 213 -33.61 38.58 4.82
CA LYS A 213 -35.04 38.93 4.95
C LYS A 213 -35.45 40.00 3.94
N LYS A 214 -36.73 40.02 3.59
CA LYS A 214 -37.36 41.13 2.86
C LYS A 214 -37.38 42.39 3.73
N ASP A 215 -37.17 43.55 3.12
CA ASP A 215 -37.28 44.83 3.82
C ASP A 215 -38.68 45.00 4.44
N GLY A 216 -38.73 45.50 5.67
CA GLY A 216 -39.96 45.63 6.45
C GLY A 216 -40.59 44.33 6.97
N GLN A 217 -40.04 43.15 6.66
CA GLN A 217 -40.54 41.86 7.18
C GLN A 217 -39.77 41.38 8.42
N ALA A 218 -40.40 40.50 9.21
CA ALA A 218 -39.84 39.98 10.47
C ALA A 218 -38.58 39.15 10.27
N GLY A 219 -38.54 38.29 9.25
CA GLY A 219 -37.44 37.38 8.95
C GLY A 219 -37.76 35.91 9.26
N GLY A 220 -36.76 35.18 9.75
CA GLY A 220 -36.81 33.74 9.98
C GLY A 220 -35.42 33.15 10.22
N GLU A 221 -35.33 31.84 10.31
CA GLU A 221 -34.09 31.10 10.57
C GLU A 221 -34.03 29.77 9.81
N ILE A 222 -32.82 29.25 9.58
CA ILE A 222 -32.57 27.95 8.95
C ILE A 222 -31.58 27.13 9.78
N GLY A 223 -31.90 25.86 10.03
CA GLY A 223 -31.08 24.97 10.83
C GLY A 223 -29.88 24.46 10.04
N ILE A 224 -28.66 24.63 10.55
CA ILE A 224 -27.43 24.26 9.83
C ILE A 224 -26.39 23.51 10.69
N GLY A 225 -26.62 23.40 12.00
CA GLY A 225 -25.71 22.74 12.96
C GLY A 225 -26.30 21.53 13.68
N ASN A 226 -27.40 20.95 13.21
CA ASN A 226 -28.12 19.85 13.88
C ASN A 226 -28.68 18.86 12.85
N PRO A 227 -28.36 17.55 12.92
CA PRO A 227 -28.86 16.57 11.96
C PRO A 227 -30.38 16.38 11.97
N LYS A 228 -31.06 16.65 13.10
CA LYS A 228 -32.52 16.50 13.21
C LYS A 228 -33.34 17.64 12.62
N SER A 229 -32.71 18.75 12.26
CA SER A 229 -33.36 19.94 11.73
C SER A 229 -32.46 20.59 10.66
N PHE A 230 -31.75 19.76 9.89
CA PHE A 230 -30.77 20.24 8.94
C PHE A 230 -31.48 20.74 7.68
N LEU A 231 -31.29 22.02 7.37
CA LEU A 231 -31.96 22.77 6.32
C LEU A 231 -33.48 22.98 6.51
N ASP A 232 -34.01 22.66 7.69
CA ASP A 232 -35.35 23.11 8.11
C ASP A 232 -35.38 24.63 8.25
N ILE A 233 -36.48 25.25 7.78
CA ILE A 233 -36.64 26.70 7.71
C ILE A 233 -37.86 27.14 8.52
N ASP A 234 -37.64 27.94 9.56
CA ASP A 234 -38.70 28.59 10.34
C ASP A 234 -38.90 30.05 9.89
N ILE A 235 -40.11 30.38 9.48
CA ILE A 235 -40.46 31.65 8.83
C ILE A 235 -41.49 32.47 9.64
N SER A 236 -41.13 33.72 9.93
CA SER A 236 -42.03 34.74 10.50
C SER A 236 -42.39 35.85 9.50
N GLY A 237 -41.86 35.79 8.28
CA GLY A 237 -42.12 36.77 7.21
C GLY A 237 -41.70 36.23 5.85
N GLU A 238 -41.03 37.05 5.03
CA GLU A 238 -40.48 36.67 3.72
C GLU A 238 -38.95 36.65 3.78
N VAL A 239 -38.35 35.50 3.47
CA VAL A 239 -36.89 35.26 3.51
C VAL A 239 -36.39 34.67 2.20
N PHE A 240 -35.28 35.20 1.69
CA PHE A 240 -34.55 34.70 0.54
C PHE A 240 -33.39 33.82 1.03
N LEU A 241 -33.21 32.68 0.39
CA LEU A 241 -32.16 31.71 0.67
C LEU A 241 -31.40 31.44 -0.64
N THR A 242 -30.08 31.52 -0.56
CA THR A 242 -29.18 31.16 -1.64
C THR A 242 -28.29 30.01 -1.17
N TYR A 243 -28.28 28.92 -1.91
CA TYR A 243 -27.32 27.82 -1.75
C TYR A 243 -26.27 27.96 -2.86
N GLU A 244 -25.00 28.08 -2.49
CA GLU A 244 -23.84 28.08 -3.42
C GLU A 244 -22.99 26.84 -3.12
N PHE A 245 -22.72 26.00 -4.13
CA PHE A 245 -22.02 24.72 -3.97
C PHE A 245 -20.56 24.82 -4.37
N PHE A 246 -19.67 24.23 -3.57
CA PHE A 246 -18.22 24.28 -3.74
C PHE A 246 -17.57 22.91 -3.60
N ASP A 247 -16.39 22.76 -4.23
CA ASP A 247 -15.46 21.69 -3.92
C ASP A 247 -14.58 22.08 -2.71
N GLN A 248 -13.79 21.14 -2.20
CA GLN A 248 -12.89 21.38 -1.06
C GLN A 248 -11.77 22.40 -1.33
N ALA A 249 -11.54 22.77 -2.60
CA ALA A 249 -10.61 23.82 -2.98
C ALA A 249 -11.28 25.20 -3.09
N GLY A 250 -12.59 25.30 -2.80
CA GLY A 250 -13.37 26.53 -2.83
C GLY A 250 -13.85 26.95 -4.23
N ASN A 251 -13.74 26.08 -5.24
CA ASN A 251 -14.26 26.37 -6.57
C ASN A 251 -15.74 26.02 -6.66
N ALA A 252 -16.51 26.77 -7.46
CA ALA A 252 -17.93 26.47 -7.68
C ALA A 252 -18.11 25.08 -8.32
N PHE A 253 -18.83 24.18 -7.64
CA PHE A 253 -18.96 22.77 -8.00
C PHE A 253 -20.36 22.49 -8.56
N PRO A 254 -20.52 22.16 -9.86
CA PRO A 254 -21.83 21.86 -10.43
C PRO A 254 -22.30 20.47 -10.00
N ILE A 255 -23.37 20.42 -9.19
CA ILE A 255 -23.94 19.16 -8.69
C ILE A 255 -25.30 18.85 -9.31
N GLU A 256 -25.64 17.57 -9.45
CA GLU A 256 -27.02 17.10 -9.61
C GLU A 256 -27.55 16.67 -8.23
N THR A 257 -28.74 17.12 -7.85
CA THR A 257 -29.30 16.89 -6.51
C THR A 257 -30.83 16.85 -6.55
N SER A 258 -31.46 16.63 -5.40
CA SER A 258 -32.89 16.79 -5.18
C SER A 258 -33.16 17.69 -3.98
N PHE A 259 -34.18 18.53 -4.09
CA PHE A 259 -34.71 19.32 -2.99
C PHE A 259 -36.14 18.87 -2.72
N ASN A 260 -36.34 18.19 -1.60
CA ASN A 260 -37.61 17.59 -1.21
C ASN A 260 -38.13 18.40 -0.01
N TYR A 261 -39.31 19.02 -0.18
CA TYR A 261 -39.86 19.94 0.82
C TYR A 261 -41.31 19.60 1.11
N PHE A 262 -41.63 19.54 2.40
CA PHE A 262 -42.92 19.05 2.88
C PHE A 262 -43.75 20.15 3.53
N GLY A 263 -45.08 20.01 3.46
CA GLY A 263 -46.03 20.86 4.16
C GLY A 263 -46.31 22.23 3.54
N ILE A 264 -46.21 22.41 2.21
CA ILE A 264 -46.81 23.60 1.54
C ILE A 264 -48.32 23.59 1.80
N ASN A 265 -48.75 24.48 2.69
CA ASN A 265 -50.14 24.70 3.06
C ASN A 265 -50.53 26.14 2.71
N ARG A 266 -51.81 26.49 2.89
CA ARG A 266 -52.36 27.83 2.57
C ARG A 266 -51.68 29.01 3.28
N ASN A 267 -50.88 28.75 4.32
CA ASN A 267 -50.20 29.77 5.10
C ASN A 267 -48.79 30.08 4.57
N LYS A 268 -48.29 29.40 3.52
CA LYS A 268 -47.00 29.72 2.92
C LYS A 268 -46.89 29.44 1.43
N TYR A 269 -45.97 30.15 0.78
CA TYR A 269 -45.45 29.77 -0.54
C TYR A 269 -43.92 29.65 -0.51
N ILE A 270 -43.39 28.87 -1.46
CA ILE A 270 -41.97 28.83 -1.78
C ILE A 270 -41.78 29.21 -3.25
N GLY A 271 -40.82 30.08 -3.54
CA GLY A 271 -40.48 30.50 -4.89
C GLY A 271 -39.05 30.13 -5.25
N TYR A 272 -38.80 29.92 -6.55
CA TYR A 272 -37.46 29.66 -7.09
C TYR A 272 -37.16 30.60 -8.25
N ASN A 273 -35.98 31.23 -8.23
CA ASN A 273 -35.54 32.09 -9.32
C ASN A 273 -35.09 31.24 -10.51
N HIS A 274 -35.51 31.63 -11.72
CA HIS A 274 -35.23 30.99 -12.99
C HIS A 274 -35.40 29.46 -12.99
N ILE A 275 -36.40 28.90 -12.31
CA ILE A 275 -36.55 27.45 -12.09
C ILE A 275 -36.44 26.59 -13.36
N GLY A 276 -36.88 27.07 -14.53
CA GLY A 276 -36.72 26.34 -15.79
C GLY A 276 -35.25 26.05 -16.20
N LYS A 277 -34.29 26.80 -15.65
CA LYS A 277 -32.84 26.55 -15.76
C LYS A 277 -32.32 25.58 -14.69
N VAL A 278 -32.92 25.59 -13.49
CA VAL A 278 -32.53 24.77 -12.32
C VAL A 278 -33.14 23.36 -12.39
N ALA A 279 -34.45 23.26 -12.56
CA ALA A 279 -35.18 22.00 -12.55
C ALA A 279 -34.94 21.19 -13.83
N LYS A 280 -34.64 19.91 -13.63
CA LYS A 280 -34.74 18.79 -14.58
C LYS A 280 -36.18 18.28 -14.54
N TYR A 281 -36.70 18.02 -13.34
CA TYR A 281 -38.10 17.73 -13.08
C TYR A 281 -38.62 18.46 -11.84
N LEU A 282 -39.91 18.83 -11.87
CA LEU A 282 -40.72 19.12 -10.68
C LEU A 282 -41.62 17.91 -10.46
N VAL A 283 -41.61 17.37 -9.26
CA VAL A 283 -42.29 16.12 -8.90
C VAL A 283 -43.29 16.40 -7.80
N ALA A 284 -44.49 15.84 -7.90
CA ALA A 284 -45.46 15.83 -6.80
C ALA A 284 -46.28 14.53 -6.82
N ASN A 285 -46.97 14.24 -5.72
CA ASN A 285 -47.88 13.10 -5.62
C ASN A 285 -49.06 13.20 -6.58
N ASN A 286 -49.73 12.06 -6.80
CA ASN A 286 -50.90 11.95 -7.67
C ASN A 286 -52.14 11.56 -6.85
N PRO A 287 -53.11 12.46 -6.60
CA PRO A 287 -53.16 13.86 -7.02
C PRO A 287 -52.24 14.78 -6.18
N THR A 288 -52.10 16.03 -6.62
CA THR A 288 -51.41 17.12 -5.90
C THR A 288 -52.34 18.32 -5.74
N ASP A 289 -52.25 19.00 -4.60
CA ASP A 289 -53.00 20.23 -4.28
C ASP A 289 -52.17 21.50 -4.59
N ILE A 290 -50.94 21.33 -5.10
CA ILE A 290 -50.00 22.43 -5.35
C ILE A 290 -50.33 23.14 -6.68
N SER A 291 -50.42 24.45 -6.60
CA SER A 291 -50.53 25.38 -7.72
C SER A 291 -49.28 26.23 -7.86
N TYR A 292 -49.11 26.90 -8.99
CA TYR A 292 -48.03 27.88 -9.19
C TYR A 292 -48.52 29.19 -9.79
N HIS A 293 -47.80 30.26 -9.50
CA HIS A 293 -47.85 31.51 -10.25
C HIS A 293 -46.44 31.99 -10.57
N THR A 294 -46.31 32.93 -11.51
CA THR A 294 -45.01 33.48 -11.92
C THR A 294 -44.98 34.99 -11.79
N TRP A 295 -43.84 35.53 -11.38
CA TRP A 295 -43.55 36.95 -11.30
C TRP A 295 -42.19 37.23 -11.92
N SER A 296 -42.06 38.34 -12.65
CA SER A 296 -40.81 38.74 -13.27
C SER A 296 -40.59 40.23 -13.22
N ASP A 297 -39.33 40.63 -13.08
CA ASP A 297 -38.82 41.97 -13.32
C ASP A 297 -37.60 41.92 -14.25
N ASP A 298 -36.91 43.05 -14.44
CA ASP A 298 -35.79 43.16 -15.38
C ASP A 298 -34.58 42.26 -15.03
N HIS A 299 -34.51 41.72 -13.80
CA HIS A 299 -33.34 40.99 -13.28
C HIS A 299 -33.68 39.60 -12.72
N SER A 300 -34.95 39.26 -12.51
CA SER A 300 -35.37 38.02 -11.89
C SER A 300 -36.65 37.43 -12.49
N PHE A 301 -36.77 36.10 -12.45
CA PHE A 301 -37.96 35.36 -12.89
C PHE A 301 -38.31 34.33 -11.83
N TRP A 302 -39.24 34.66 -10.95
CA TRP A 302 -39.68 33.81 -9.86
C TRP A 302 -40.87 32.96 -10.27
N THR A 303 -40.80 31.66 -9.98
CA THR A 303 -41.96 30.75 -10.00
C THR A 303 -42.25 30.36 -8.57
N TYR A 304 -43.45 30.69 -8.10
CA TYR A 304 -43.92 30.42 -6.74
C TYR A 304 -44.85 29.21 -6.74
N PHE A 305 -44.68 28.34 -5.75
CA PHE A 305 -45.52 27.19 -5.47
C PHE A 305 -46.31 27.44 -4.19
N GLU A 306 -47.62 27.25 -4.28
CA GLU A 306 -48.58 27.57 -3.22
C GLU A 306 -49.72 26.55 -3.21
N ASN A 307 -50.32 26.32 -2.04
CA ASN A 307 -51.41 25.38 -1.87
C ASN A 307 -52.64 26.09 -1.29
N ASN A 308 -53.68 26.24 -2.11
CA ASN A 308 -54.90 26.94 -1.70
C ASN A 308 -55.87 26.07 -0.87
N PHE A 309 -55.55 24.81 -0.62
CA PHE A 309 -56.41 23.86 0.09
C PHE A 309 -56.07 23.74 1.58
N SER A 310 -57.12 23.74 2.41
CA SER A 310 -57.01 23.59 3.86
C SER A 310 -56.91 22.11 4.25
N LYS A 311 -55.71 21.53 4.15
CA LYS A 311 -55.38 20.18 4.63
C LYS A 311 -54.53 20.26 5.91
N PRO A 312 -54.48 19.19 6.74
CA PRO A 312 -53.47 19.06 7.79
C PRO A 312 -52.07 19.30 7.23
N TRP A 313 -51.19 19.90 8.04
CA TRP A 313 -49.78 20.05 7.70
C TRP A 313 -49.14 18.66 7.54
N GLY A 314 -48.34 18.47 6.49
CA GLY A 314 -47.74 17.16 6.15
C GLY A 314 -48.70 16.19 5.44
N HIS A 315 -49.79 16.67 4.84
CA HIS A 315 -50.66 15.81 4.02
C HIS A 315 -50.00 15.54 2.65
N PRO A 316 -50.01 14.30 2.08
CA PRO A 316 -49.20 13.96 0.90
C PRO A 316 -49.42 14.80 -0.37
N THR A 317 -50.61 15.40 -0.52
CA THR A 317 -50.89 16.32 -1.65
C THR A 317 -50.16 17.67 -1.55
N GLN A 318 -49.51 17.97 -0.41
CA GLN A 318 -48.74 19.19 -0.11
C GLN A 318 -47.24 19.07 -0.41
N GLU A 319 -46.80 17.91 -0.89
CA GLU A 319 -45.40 17.53 -1.04
C GLU A 319 -44.92 17.74 -2.48
N PHE A 320 -43.66 18.17 -2.62
CA PHE A 320 -43.00 18.24 -3.92
C PHE A 320 -41.49 18.03 -3.79
N GLN A 321 -40.91 17.57 -4.89
CA GLN A 321 -39.48 17.39 -5.07
C GLN A 321 -39.03 18.16 -6.31
N ILE A 322 -37.91 18.88 -6.24
CA ILE A 322 -37.21 19.44 -7.39
C ILE A 322 -35.97 18.60 -7.66
N ILE A 323 -35.99 17.85 -8.76
CA ILE A 323 -34.82 17.16 -9.30
C ILE A 323 -34.06 18.18 -10.15
N THR A 324 -32.81 18.48 -9.82
CA THR A 324 -32.04 19.54 -10.51
C THR A 324 -31.35 19.03 -11.77
N LYS A 325 -31.01 19.97 -12.66
CA LYS A 325 -29.89 19.86 -13.61
C LYS A 325 -28.57 20.08 -12.85
N PRO A 326 -27.39 19.92 -13.46
CA PRO A 326 -26.14 20.40 -12.88
C PRO A 326 -26.23 21.89 -12.49
N VAL A 327 -26.06 22.20 -11.21
CA VAL A 327 -26.18 23.55 -10.65
C VAL A 327 -25.06 23.85 -9.66
N THR A 328 -24.51 25.07 -9.74
CA THR A 328 -23.59 25.63 -8.73
C THR A 328 -24.28 26.54 -7.73
N LYS A 329 -25.52 26.97 -8.04
CA LYS A 329 -26.29 27.93 -7.25
C LYS A 329 -27.78 27.68 -7.37
N ILE A 330 -28.50 27.78 -6.25
CA ILE A 330 -29.98 27.78 -6.20
C ILE A 330 -30.42 28.97 -5.37
N GLU A 331 -31.37 29.75 -5.91
CA GLU A 331 -32.00 30.88 -5.24
C GLU A 331 -33.48 30.55 -5.00
N THR A 332 -33.86 30.51 -3.72
CA THR A 332 -35.24 30.29 -3.27
C THR A 332 -35.70 31.41 -2.35
N VAL A 333 -37.02 31.52 -2.19
CA VAL A 333 -37.67 32.46 -1.27
C VAL A 333 -38.81 31.73 -0.58
N VAL A 334 -38.89 31.83 0.73
CA VAL A 334 -39.98 31.23 1.52
C VAL A 334 -40.72 32.36 2.22
N LYS A 335 -42.06 32.33 2.16
CA LYS A 335 -42.91 33.35 2.76
C LYS A 335 -44.00 32.76 3.63
N ASN A 336 -44.11 33.28 4.83
CA ASN A 336 -45.28 33.11 5.68
C ASN A 336 -46.35 34.16 5.30
N LEU A 337 -47.58 33.69 5.13
CA LEU A 337 -48.77 34.48 4.80
C LEU A 337 -49.66 34.73 6.02
N ASP A 338 -49.34 34.10 7.16
CA ASP A 338 -50.04 34.22 8.44
C ASP A 338 -49.11 34.84 9.51
N ASN A 339 -49.68 35.25 10.65
CA ASN A 339 -48.96 35.88 11.75
C ASN A 339 -48.38 34.86 12.76
N THR A 340 -48.69 33.57 12.63
CA THR A 340 -48.10 32.49 13.43
C THR A 340 -46.83 31.97 12.76
N PRO A 341 -45.72 31.72 13.48
CA PRO A 341 -44.55 31.06 12.92
C PRO A 341 -44.92 29.77 12.18
N SER A 342 -44.34 29.56 10.99
CA SER A 342 -44.53 28.37 10.18
C SER A 342 -43.18 27.78 9.83
N SER A 343 -43.10 26.45 9.76
CA SER A 343 -41.92 25.74 9.26
C SER A 343 -42.09 25.30 7.80
N LEU A 344 -40.97 25.09 7.11
CA LEU A 344 -40.84 24.29 5.89
C LEU A 344 -39.69 23.30 6.14
N MET A 345 -39.98 22.00 6.13
CA MET A 345 -38.99 20.98 6.45
C MET A 345 -38.25 20.49 5.21
N TYR A 346 -36.95 20.24 5.36
CA TYR A 346 -36.10 19.58 4.37
C TYR A 346 -36.01 18.10 4.73
N GLU A 347 -36.57 17.26 3.87
CA GLU A 347 -36.60 15.81 4.09
C GLU A 347 -35.65 15.09 3.14
N THR A 348 -35.09 13.98 3.61
CA THR A 348 -34.27 13.08 2.78
C THR A 348 -35.12 12.09 1.98
N ASP A 349 -36.39 11.93 2.35
CA ASP A 349 -37.35 11.07 1.66
C ASP A 349 -37.65 11.56 0.24
N PHE A 350 -37.53 10.63 -0.72
CA PHE A 350 -37.79 10.90 -2.14
C PHE A 350 -39.25 10.59 -2.51
N LEU A 351 -39.92 11.53 -3.19
CA LEU A 351 -41.27 11.29 -3.73
C LEU A 351 -41.23 10.31 -4.91
N ALA A 352 -40.37 10.57 -5.90
CA ALA A 352 -40.12 9.62 -7.00
C ALA A 352 -39.07 8.59 -6.57
N SER A 353 -39.41 7.29 -6.63
CA SER A 353 -38.54 6.19 -6.19
C SER A 353 -37.10 6.39 -6.68
N PRO A 354 -36.09 6.40 -5.79
CA PRO A 354 -34.73 6.72 -6.18
C PRO A 354 -33.99 5.52 -6.78
N GLU A 355 -33.15 5.79 -7.78
CA GLU A 355 -32.14 4.84 -8.25
C GLU A 355 -30.92 4.84 -7.34
N PHE A 356 -30.38 3.67 -7.01
CA PHE A 356 -29.10 3.58 -6.30
C PHE A 356 -27.91 3.89 -7.23
N PRO A 357 -27.01 4.83 -6.85
CA PRO A 357 -25.74 5.07 -7.54
C PRO A 357 -24.70 3.98 -7.24
N ALA A 358 -23.64 3.94 -8.05
CA ALA A 358 -22.47 3.10 -7.78
C ALA A 358 -21.63 3.67 -6.61
N ALA A 359 -20.80 2.82 -5.99
CA ALA A 359 -19.70 3.29 -5.17
C ALA A 359 -18.59 3.85 -6.06
N GLU A 360 -18.06 5.00 -5.67
CA GLU A 360 -16.98 5.69 -6.37
C GLU A 360 -15.69 5.64 -5.57
N ALA A 361 -14.61 5.22 -6.23
CA ALA A 361 -13.26 5.22 -5.68
C ALA A 361 -12.83 6.65 -5.33
N VAL A 362 -12.19 6.83 -4.19
CA VAL A 362 -11.81 8.14 -3.65
C VAL A 362 -10.29 8.22 -3.47
N ASP A 363 -9.67 9.24 -4.05
CA ASP A 363 -8.24 9.48 -3.88
C ASP A 363 -7.91 9.75 -2.40
N LYS A 364 -6.83 9.15 -1.92
CA LYS A 364 -6.32 9.33 -0.55
C LYS A 364 -4.83 9.60 -0.56
N ARG A 365 -4.39 10.45 0.36
CA ARG A 365 -2.99 10.79 0.58
C ARG A 365 -2.64 10.58 2.05
N PHE A 366 -1.54 9.89 2.29
CA PHE A 366 -1.03 9.52 3.60
C PHE A 366 0.37 10.13 3.74
N ASP A 367 0.44 11.35 4.32
CA ASP A 367 1.67 12.14 4.42
C ASP A 367 2.63 11.67 5.53
N LYS A 368 2.30 10.56 6.22
CA LYS A 368 3.15 9.92 7.22
C LYS A 368 3.26 8.44 6.95
N GLU A 369 4.48 7.95 7.05
CA GLU A 369 4.93 6.57 6.81
C GLU A 369 4.16 5.55 7.66
N GLN A 370 3.72 5.96 8.86
CA GLN A 370 3.06 5.12 9.87
C GLN A 370 1.52 5.20 9.85
N GLN A 371 0.90 5.92 8.91
CA GLN A 371 -0.56 5.94 8.82
C GLN A 371 -1.10 4.61 8.28
N LYS A 372 -2.26 4.18 8.81
CA LYS A 372 -3.01 3.06 8.25
C LYS A 372 -3.41 3.41 6.82
N VAL A 373 -2.76 2.79 5.84
CA VAL A 373 -3.06 2.97 4.42
C VAL A 373 -4.38 2.25 4.13
N THR A 374 -5.30 2.94 3.46
CA THR A 374 -6.62 2.42 3.13
C THR A 374 -7.01 2.71 1.69
N LEU A 375 -7.59 1.74 0.99
CA LEU A 375 -8.31 1.97 -0.26
C LEU A 375 -9.75 2.39 0.08
N ASN A 376 -10.22 3.50 -0.49
CA ASN A 376 -11.51 4.08 -0.13
C ASN A 376 -12.49 4.11 -1.31
N ALA A 377 -13.75 3.76 -1.03
CA ALA A 377 -14.87 4.01 -1.94
C ALA A 377 -16.04 4.65 -1.19
N MET A 378 -16.78 5.54 -1.83
CA MET A 378 -17.92 6.23 -1.25
C MET A 378 -19.18 6.08 -2.09
N GLN A 379 -20.30 5.83 -1.44
CA GLN A 379 -21.58 5.56 -2.10
C GLN A 379 -22.74 6.20 -1.34
N THR A 380 -23.52 7.04 -2.00
CA THR A 380 -24.78 7.52 -1.47
C THR A 380 -25.83 6.42 -1.51
N ILE A 381 -26.40 6.07 -0.37
CA ILE A 381 -27.56 5.19 -0.26
C ILE A 381 -28.78 6.07 0.07
N PRO A 382 -29.67 6.34 -0.90
CA PRO A 382 -30.83 7.21 -0.67
C PRO A 382 -31.78 6.64 0.37
N ASN A 383 -32.59 7.52 0.97
CA ASN A 383 -33.77 7.10 1.71
C ASN A 383 -34.78 6.44 0.76
N VAL A 384 -35.50 5.43 1.24
CA VAL A 384 -36.46 4.63 0.46
C VAL A 384 -37.80 4.45 1.16
N GLY A 385 -38.20 5.38 2.05
CA GLY A 385 -39.49 5.33 2.77
C GLY A 385 -40.71 5.15 1.87
N HIS A 386 -40.65 5.66 0.63
CA HIS A 386 -41.69 5.51 -0.40
C HIS A 386 -41.26 4.65 -1.62
N GLY A 387 -40.08 4.03 -1.56
CA GLY A 387 -39.46 3.29 -2.66
C GLY A 387 -39.28 1.79 -2.39
N ASN A 388 -38.63 1.10 -3.33
CA ASN A 388 -38.21 -0.29 -3.11
C ASN A 388 -36.82 -0.33 -2.48
N LYS A 389 -36.68 -1.04 -1.35
CA LYS A 389 -35.39 -1.47 -0.79
C LYS A 389 -34.59 -2.25 -1.85
N MET A 390 -33.26 -2.20 -1.77
CA MET A 390 -32.40 -2.97 -2.68
C MET A 390 -32.56 -4.48 -2.42
N LYS A 391 -32.29 -5.31 -3.44
CA LYS A 391 -32.35 -6.79 -3.35
C LYS A 391 -31.01 -7.42 -3.00
N ASP A 392 -29.93 -6.74 -3.37
CA ASP A 392 -28.54 -7.13 -3.18
C ASP A 392 -27.66 -5.89 -3.42
N LEU A 393 -26.50 -5.89 -2.78
CA LEU A 393 -25.43 -4.92 -2.96
C LEU A 393 -24.09 -5.64 -2.79
N SER A 394 -23.19 -5.44 -3.75
CA SER A 394 -21.78 -5.76 -3.56
C SER A 394 -20.88 -4.72 -4.21
N VAL A 395 -19.74 -4.49 -3.57
CA VAL A 395 -18.70 -3.54 -3.97
C VAL A 395 -17.40 -4.31 -4.04
N ALA A 396 -16.84 -4.42 -5.25
CA ALA A 396 -15.58 -5.11 -5.51
C ALA A 396 -14.47 -4.09 -5.76
N PHE A 397 -13.35 -4.26 -5.07
CA PHE A 397 -12.11 -3.54 -5.34
C PHE A 397 -11.23 -4.44 -6.20
N SER A 398 -10.78 -3.94 -7.36
CA SER A 398 -9.69 -4.58 -8.10
C SER A 398 -8.35 -4.10 -7.57
N LEU A 399 -7.46 -5.07 -7.41
CA LEU A 399 -6.15 -5.01 -6.80
C LEU A 399 -5.06 -5.41 -7.82
N ASP A 400 -5.36 -5.43 -9.12
CA ASP A 400 -4.42 -5.76 -10.20
C ASP A 400 -3.09 -5.00 -10.03
N ASP A 401 -3.16 -3.68 -9.81
CA ASP A 401 -1.99 -2.85 -9.57
C ASP A 401 -1.44 -3.03 -8.13
N VAL A 402 -2.27 -3.26 -7.12
CA VAL A 402 -1.81 -3.44 -5.71
C VAL A 402 -0.95 -4.70 -5.58
N THR A 403 -1.38 -5.78 -6.22
CA THR A 403 -0.73 -7.11 -6.22
C THR A 403 0.58 -7.13 -7.00
N ALA A 404 0.71 -6.30 -8.04
CA ALA A 404 1.96 -6.17 -8.79
C ALA A 404 3.15 -5.67 -7.93
N HIS A 405 2.90 -5.03 -6.79
CA HIS A 405 3.93 -4.33 -6.00
C HIS A 405 4.48 -5.08 -4.80
N SER A 406 3.81 -6.15 -4.33
CA SER A 406 4.21 -6.95 -3.15
C SER A 406 4.50 -6.16 -1.85
N GLN A 407 4.21 -4.85 -1.79
CA GLN A 407 4.45 -3.98 -0.63
C GLN A 407 3.31 -4.04 0.40
N TYR A 408 2.11 -4.38 -0.06
CA TYR A 408 0.90 -4.36 0.75
C TYR A 408 0.02 -5.56 0.43
N LYS A 409 -0.73 -6.02 1.44
CA LYS A 409 -1.83 -6.97 1.31
C LYS A 409 -3.07 -6.45 2.02
N ILE A 410 -4.25 -6.95 1.69
CA ILE A 410 -5.47 -6.65 2.45
C ILE A 410 -5.35 -7.27 3.85
N LYS A 411 -5.66 -6.47 4.88
CA LYS A 411 -5.71 -6.92 6.28
C LYS A 411 -7.14 -7.25 6.70
N ASP A 412 -8.00 -6.25 6.60
CA ASP A 412 -9.41 -6.27 6.99
C ASP A 412 -10.14 -5.10 6.29
N PHE A 413 -11.41 -4.89 6.59
CA PHE A 413 -12.23 -3.82 6.01
C PHE A 413 -13.08 -3.13 7.07
N ASN A 414 -13.46 -1.88 6.79
CA ASN A 414 -14.52 -1.17 7.51
C ASN A 414 -15.56 -0.61 6.54
N VAL A 415 -16.82 -0.54 6.98
CA VAL A 415 -17.88 0.24 6.33
C VAL A 415 -18.46 1.21 7.35
N VAL A 416 -18.37 2.51 7.07
CA VAL A 416 -18.75 3.58 8.00
C VAL A 416 -19.77 4.50 7.34
N LYS A 417 -20.84 4.83 8.05
CA LYS A 417 -21.86 5.81 7.64
C LYS A 417 -21.31 7.25 7.68
N PHE A 418 -22.02 8.17 7.05
CA PHE A 418 -21.69 9.61 7.06
C PHE A 418 -21.74 10.23 8.48
N ASP A 419 -22.58 9.69 9.35
CA ASP A 419 -22.67 10.03 10.78
C ASP A 419 -21.53 9.42 11.63
N GLY A 420 -20.58 8.69 11.03
CA GLY A 420 -19.46 8.05 11.73
C GLY A 420 -19.78 6.67 12.33
N THR A 421 -21.02 6.19 12.24
CA THR A 421 -21.40 4.85 12.74
C THR A 421 -20.73 3.76 11.91
N ASN A 422 -20.01 2.85 12.57
CA ASN A 422 -19.48 1.64 11.93
C ASN A 422 -20.60 0.62 11.73
N ILE A 423 -20.79 0.16 10.49
CA ILE A 423 -21.79 -0.85 10.10
C ILE A 423 -21.16 -2.06 9.38
N SER A 424 -19.87 -2.31 9.58
CA SER A 424 -19.12 -3.41 8.94
C SER A 424 -19.78 -4.77 9.16
N ASP A 425 -20.45 -4.96 10.30
CA ASP A 425 -21.21 -6.17 10.62
C ASP A 425 -22.37 -6.47 9.66
N LEU A 426 -22.84 -5.50 8.87
CA LEU A 426 -23.83 -5.73 7.81
C LEU A 426 -23.21 -6.34 6.54
N PHE A 427 -21.88 -6.42 6.43
CA PHE A 427 -21.17 -6.89 5.25
C PHE A 427 -20.32 -8.14 5.51
N VAL A 428 -20.03 -8.89 4.44
CA VAL A 428 -19.00 -9.94 4.40
C VAL A 428 -17.97 -9.54 3.35
N GLY A 429 -16.71 -9.42 3.75
CA GLY A 429 -15.59 -9.32 2.84
C GLY A 429 -15.13 -10.71 2.39
N ASN A 430 -14.98 -10.91 1.08
CA ASN A 430 -14.45 -12.14 0.50
C ASN A 430 -13.36 -11.77 -0.51
N GLN A 431 -12.16 -12.31 -0.33
CA GLN A 431 -11.16 -12.35 -1.39
C GLN A 431 -11.63 -13.37 -2.44
N LYS A 432 -11.69 -12.97 -3.71
CA LYS A 432 -12.17 -13.82 -4.82
C LYS A 432 -11.04 -14.57 -5.51
N ASP A 433 -9.93 -13.87 -5.67
CA ASP A 433 -8.65 -14.30 -6.19
C ASP A 433 -7.58 -13.37 -5.58
N ASP A 434 -6.32 -13.48 -5.99
CA ASP A 434 -5.27 -12.60 -5.49
C ASP A 434 -5.54 -11.12 -5.85
N HIS A 435 -6.24 -10.85 -6.94
CA HIS A 435 -6.43 -9.53 -7.54
C HIS A 435 -7.77 -8.86 -7.21
N SER A 436 -8.67 -9.48 -6.44
CA SER A 436 -9.99 -8.89 -6.15
C SER A 436 -10.53 -9.18 -4.75
N TYR A 437 -11.02 -8.11 -4.10
CA TYR A 437 -11.67 -8.18 -2.79
C TYR A 437 -13.09 -7.61 -2.88
N GLN A 438 -14.10 -8.45 -2.56
CA GLN A 438 -15.52 -8.10 -2.68
C GLN A 438 -16.19 -8.00 -1.30
N LEU A 439 -16.77 -6.83 -1.02
CA LEU A 439 -17.70 -6.61 0.07
C LEU A 439 -19.12 -6.94 -0.40
N THR A 440 -19.84 -7.79 0.32
CA THR A 440 -21.23 -8.18 0.01
C THR A 440 -22.14 -7.92 1.21
N LEU A 441 -23.28 -7.28 0.98
CA LEU A 441 -24.27 -6.98 2.01
C LEU A 441 -25.02 -8.26 2.47
N LYS A 442 -25.20 -8.44 3.78
CA LYS A 442 -25.88 -9.60 4.39
C LYS A 442 -27.41 -9.48 4.34
N ASP A 443 -27.95 -8.33 4.74
CA ASP A 443 -29.39 -8.07 4.80
C ASP A 443 -29.75 -6.71 4.18
N PRO A 444 -30.30 -6.71 2.95
CA PRO A 444 -30.84 -5.52 2.30
C PRO A 444 -32.04 -4.86 2.97
N ASN A 445 -32.69 -5.53 3.93
CA ASN A 445 -33.87 -4.99 4.60
C ASN A 445 -33.53 -4.10 5.80
N ASN A 446 -32.29 -4.16 6.30
CA ASN A 446 -31.83 -3.43 7.47
C ASN A 446 -31.96 -1.91 7.28
N GLU A 447 -32.67 -1.25 8.17
CA GLU A 447 -33.00 0.18 8.04
C GLU A 447 -31.79 1.10 8.24
N ASN A 448 -30.79 0.66 9.02
CA ASN A 448 -29.56 1.43 9.28
C ASN A 448 -28.66 1.61 8.04
N LEU A 449 -28.97 0.91 6.93
CA LEU A 449 -28.26 0.98 5.67
C LEU A 449 -28.64 2.22 4.83
N TYR A 450 -29.86 2.71 4.99
CA TYR A 450 -30.46 3.73 4.12
C TYR A 450 -30.26 5.14 4.69
N ASP A 451 -30.57 6.13 3.84
CA ASP A 451 -30.41 7.56 4.13
C ASP A 451 -29.02 7.96 4.66
N THR A 452 -27.98 7.64 3.89
CA THR A 452 -26.61 7.95 4.29
C THR A 452 -25.62 7.92 3.13
N VAL A 453 -24.37 8.31 3.37
CA VAL A 453 -23.24 7.96 2.53
C VAL A 453 -22.44 6.87 3.23
N LEU A 454 -22.17 5.76 2.53
CA LEU A 454 -21.28 4.70 2.99
C LEU A 454 -19.86 4.95 2.52
N ASN A 455 -18.92 4.87 3.45
CA ASN A 455 -17.48 4.91 3.22
C ASN A 455 -16.92 3.50 3.44
N TYR A 456 -16.65 2.80 2.33
CA TYR A 456 -15.97 1.51 2.31
C TYR A 456 -14.47 1.74 2.39
N GLN A 457 -13.80 1.04 3.31
CA GLN A 457 -12.37 1.15 3.57
C GLN A 457 -11.78 -0.26 3.56
N LEU A 458 -10.84 -0.55 2.66
CA LEU A 458 -9.99 -1.74 2.77
C LEU A 458 -8.68 -1.33 3.42
N ASN A 459 -8.39 -1.87 4.61
CA ASN A 459 -7.17 -1.53 5.33
C ASN A 459 -6.02 -2.41 4.82
N LEU A 460 -4.88 -1.80 4.51
CA LEU A 460 -3.69 -2.48 4.02
C LEU A 460 -2.70 -2.76 5.15
N GLU A 461 -2.04 -3.91 5.09
CA GLU A 461 -0.89 -4.27 5.92
C GLU A 461 0.37 -4.24 5.07
N TRP A 462 1.39 -3.51 5.52
CA TRP A 462 2.68 -3.43 4.85
C TRP A 462 3.48 -4.73 5.02
N ILE A 463 4.06 -5.21 3.93
CA ILE A 463 4.80 -6.48 3.79
C ILE A 463 6.06 -6.34 2.91
N GLY A 464 6.55 -5.11 2.71
CA GLY A 464 7.79 -4.84 1.99
C GLY A 464 9.01 -5.47 2.67
N SER A 465 10.02 -5.85 1.89
CA SER A 465 11.23 -6.51 2.40
C SER A 465 12.37 -6.47 1.36
N LYS A 466 13.54 -7.04 1.66
CA LYS A 466 14.60 -7.25 0.65
C LYS A 466 14.13 -8.18 -0.50
N GLN A 467 13.17 -9.08 -0.22
CA GLN A 467 12.59 -10.00 -1.19
C GLN A 467 11.39 -9.39 -1.94
N ASN A 468 10.69 -8.45 -1.30
CA ASN A 468 9.61 -7.65 -1.86
C ASN A 468 10.02 -6.17 -1.89
N PRO A 469 10.89 -5.72 -2.81
CA PRO A 469 11.27 -4.31 -2.93
C PRO A 469 10.16 -3.50 -3.63
N VAL A 470 10.12 -2.19 -3.38
CA VAL A 470 9.18 -1.29 -4.08
C VAL A 470 9.59 -1.05 -5.54
N ASP A 471 8.61 -1.06 -6.44
CA ASP A 471 8.82 -0.58 -7.82
C ASP A 471 8.93 0.95 -7.84
N LYS A 472 10.14 1.44 -8.13
CA LYS A 472 10.44 2.87 -8.17
C LYS A 472 9.78 3.60 -9.34
N THR A 473 9.24 2.91 -10.34
CA THR A 473 8.50 3.54 -11.45
C THR A 473 7.15 4.13 -11.00
N ASN A 474 6.59 3.63 -9.88
CA ASN A 474 5.32 4.08 -9.32
C ASN A 474 5.47 5.07 -8.15
N LEU A 475 6.71 5.43 -7.82
CA LEU A 475 7.04 6.55 -6.93
C LEU A 475 6.99 7.88 -7.72
N LYS A 476 6.29 8.87 -7.18
CA LYS A 476 6.27 10.25 -7.69
C LYS A 476 6.36 11.23 -6.53
N GLU A 477 7.35 12.12 -6.58
CA GLU A 477 7.56 13.16 -5.55
C GLU A 477 7.59 12.58 -4.12
N ASP A 478 8.28 11.45 -3.94
CA ASP A 478 8.37 10.65 -2.70
C ASP A 478 7.10 9.88 -2.27
N TYR A 479 6.02 9.89 -3.07
CA TYR A 479 4.80 9.12 -2.81
C TYR A 479 4.71 7.87 -3.68
N LEU A 480 4.50 6.71 -3.04
CA LEU A 480 4.06 5.49 -3.70
C LEU A 480 2.56 5.60 -4.00
N ASN A 481 2.21 5.60 -5.27
CA ASN A 481 0.81 5.61 -5.69
C ASN A 481 0.32 4.17 -5.85
N ILE A 482 -0.68 3.80 -5.07
CA ILE A 482 -1.35 2.50 -5.12
C ILE A 482 -2.65 2.68 -5.90
N PRO A 483 -2.72 2.30 -7.20
CA PRO A 483 -3.93 2.41 -7.98
C PRO A 483 -4.93 1.33 -7.59
N PHE A 484 -6.21 1.63 -7.68
CA PHE A 484 -7.27 0.65 -7.51
C PHE A 484 -8.50 1.04 -8.32
N THR A 485 -9.34 0.06 -8.63
CA THR A 485 -10.66 0.29 -9.26
C THR A 485 -11.77 -0.28 -8.40
N VAL A 486 -12.95 0.33 -8.47
CA VAL A 486 -14.13 -0.07 -7.69
C VAL A 486 -15.28 -0.33 -8.65
N THR A 487 -15.85 -1.52 -8.59
CA THR A 487 -17.03 -1.92 -9.35
C THR A 487 -18.18 -2.25 -8.41
N THR A 488 -19.37 -1.74 -8.72
CA THR A 488 -20.57 -1.94 -7.89
C THR A 488 -21.63 -2.74 -8.63
N GLN A 489 -22.21 -3.73 -7.96
CA GLN A 489 -23.41 -4.45 -8.38
C GLN A 489 -24.55 -4.20 -7.40
N ILE A 490 -25.73 -3.85 -7.92
CA ILE A 490 -26.96 -3.63 -7.15
C ILE A 490 -28.12 -4.25 -7.91
N ASN A 491 -29.04 -4.94 -7.23
CA ASN A 491 -30.20 -5.58 -7.84
C ASN A 491 -29.82 -6.53 -9.00
N HIS A 492 -28.76 -7.33 -8.81
CA HIS A 492 -28.15 -8.23 -9.79
C HIS A 492 -27.64 -7.54 -11.08
N LYS A 493 -27.39 -6.23 -11.05
CA LYS A 493 -26.90 -5.45 -12.20
C LYS A 493 -25.64 -4.66 -11.83
N GLN A 494 -24.61 -4.73 -12.67
CA GLN A 494 -23.46 -3.84 -12.58
C GLN A 494 -23.91 -2.40 -12.84
N LYS A 495 -23.53 -1.48 -11.95
CA LYS A 495 -23.94 -0.06 -11.98
C LYS A 495 -22.89 0.87 -12.56
N GLY A 496 -21.63 0.58 -12.33
CA GLY A 496 -20.50 1.39 -12.81
C GLY A 496 -19.16 0.88 -12.29
N THR A 497 -18.10 1.45 -12.84
CA THR A 497 -16.71 1.25 -12.42
C THR A 497 -16.03 2.61 -12.32
N SER A 498 -15.25 2.82 -11.26
CA SER A 498 -14.47 4.03 -10.99
C SER A 498 -13.03 3.66 -10.59
N SER A 499 -12.11 4.62 -10.63
CA SER A 499 -10.68 4.41 -10.34
C SER A 499 -10.13 5.57 -9.51
N ALA A 500 -9.22 5.27 -8.58
CA ALA A 500 -8.53 6.27 -7.76
C ALA A 500 -7.15 5.76 -7.31
N TYR A 501 -6.40 6.59 -6.59
CA TYR A 501 -5.10 6.25 -6.03
C TYR A 501 -5.08 6.44 -4.51
N SER A 502 -4.34 5.56 -3.82
CA SER A 502 -3.86 5.80 -2.46
C SER A 502 -2.38 6.14 -2.51
N SER A 503 -2.04 7.41 -2.32
CA SER A 503 -0.68 7.95 -2.34
C SER A 503 -0.07 7.92 -0.94
N VAL A 504 0.96 7.11 -0.71
CA VAL A 504 1.62 6.95 0.59
C VAL A 504 3.01 7.58 0.54
N TYR A 505 3.34 8.47 1.48
CA TYR A 505 4.71 8.98 1.61
C TYR A 505 5.66 7.83 1.95
N TYR A 506 6.67 7.60 1.10
CA TYR A 506 7.38 6.32 1.02
C TYR A 506 8.90 6.45 1.26
N VAL A 507 9.28 7.39 2.13
CA VAL A 507 10.66 7.65 2.56
C VAL A 507 10.80 7.23 4.03
N GLY A 508 11.61 6.21 4.29
CA GLY A 508 11.96 5.81 5.65
C GLY A 508 13.14 6.63 6.18
N LYS A 509 13.28 6.64 7.51
CA LYS A 509 14.36 7.38 8.20
C LYS A 509 15.12 6.49 9.17
N VAL A 510 16.43 6.62 9.14
CA VAL A 510 17.38 6.08 10.09
C VAL A 510 17.97 7.25 10.88
N ILE A 511 17.91 7.16 12.20
CA ILE A 511 18.49 8.12 13.13
C ILE A 511 19.68 7.44 13.80
N LEU A 512 20.88 7.92 13.50
CA LEU A 512 22.14 7.41 14.03
C LEU A 512 22.63 8.34 15.14
N ASN A 513 22.76 7.78 16.35
CA ASN A 513 23.19 8.49 17.55
C ASN A 513 24.63 8.11 17.92
N TYR A 514 25.38 9.05 18.49
CA TYR A 514 26.78 8.85 18.88
C TYR A 514 26.90 8.95 20.40
N LEU A 515 27.09 7.82 21.08
CA LEU A 515 27.03 7.72 22.54
C LEU A 515 28.36 7.25 23.14
N ASP A 516 28.69 7.75 24.33
CA ASP A 516 29.80 7.26 25.15
C ASP A 516 29.47 5.99 25.95
N GLU A 517 30.41 5.51 26.76
CA GLU A 517 30.22 4.38 27.68
C GLU A 517 29.13 4.58 28.75
N ASN A 518 28.64 5.81 28.96
CA ASN A 518 27.60 6.17 29.93
C ASN A 518 26.23 6.44 29.27
N ASN A 519 26.10 6.22 27.94
CA ASN A 519 24.97 6.61 27.10
C ASN A 519 24.75 8.14 27.00
N GLN A 520 25.78 8.95 27.22
CA GLN A 520 25.73 10.38 26.98
C GLN A 520 25.99 10.68 25.50
N GLN A 521 25.15 11.53 24.90
CA GLN A 521 25.30 11.99 23.52
C GLN A 521 26.57 12.83 23.35
N LEU A 522 27.40 12.48 22.37
CA LEU A 522 28.68 13.14 22.07
C LEU A 522 28.63 14.14 20.92
N SER A 523 27.66 14.00 20.00
CA SER A 523 27.49 14.84 18.81
C SER A 523 26.01 14.82 18.39
N ASP A 524 25.57 15.79 17.59
CA ASP A 524 24.22 15.79 17.01
C ASP A 524 23.97 14.50 16.21
N SER A 525 22.77 13.92 16.34
CA SER A 525 22.39 12.68 15.66
C SER A 525 22.32 12.88 14.13
N LYS A 526 22.83 11.92 13.36
CA LYS A 526 22.76 11.95 11.90
C LYS A 526 21.44 11.33 11.45
N ILE A 527 20.65 12.07 10.68
CA ILE A 527 19.45 11.56 10.03
C ILE A 527 19.81 11.15 8.60
N ILE A 528 19.50 9.90 8.25
CA ILE A 528 19.69 9.33 6.92
C ILE A 528 18.31 8.91 6.41
N SER A 529 17.92 9.41 5.25
CA SER A 529 16.63 9.10 4.63
C SER A 529 16.83 8.33 3.32
N GLY A 530 15.90 7.44 3.02
CA GLY A 530 15.89 6.69 1.75
C GLY A 530 14.51 6.11 1.47
N ILE A 531 14.31 5.58 0.26
CA ILE A 531 13.04 4.97 -0.10
C ILE A 531 12.84 3.70 0.74
N ILE A 532 11.62 3.48 1.26
CA ILE A 532 11.30 2.27 2.02
C ILE A 532 11.61 1.02 1.17
N THR A 533 12.23 0.01 1.78
CA THR A 533 12.88 -1.19 1.17
C THR A 533 14.26 -0.99 0.53
N ASP A 534 14.75 0.24 0.32
CA ASP A 534 16.16 0.43 -0.07
C ASP A 534 17.11 0.01 1.06
N SER A 535 18.25 -0.56 0.70
CA SER A 535 19.31 -0.93 1.64
C SER A 535 20.15 0.27 2.08
N PHE A 536 20.56 0.27 3.35
CA PHE A 536 21.58 1.19 3.87
C PHE A 536 22.72 0.42 4.55
N ASP A 537 23.86 1.08 4.69
CA ASP A 537 25.04 0.61 5.41
C ASP A 537 25.65 1.78 6.19
N LEU A 538 25.74 1.62 7.51
CA LEU A 538 26.27 2.62 8.46
C LEU A 538 27.73 2.33 8.85
N SER A 539 28.35 1.26 8.36
CA SER A 539 29.68 0.77 8.84
C SER A 539 30.83 1.77 8.67
N GLN A 540 30.63 2.82 7.86
CA GLN A 540 31.58 3.92 7.63
C GLN A 540 31.16 5.24 8.31
N GLU A 541 30.00 5.30 8.95
CA GLU A 541 29.41 6.49 9.57
C GLU A 541 29.90 6.73 11.00
N TYR A 542 31.22 6.59 11.19
CA TYR A 542 31.91 6.84 12.45
C TYR A 542 32.75 8.13 12.34
N PRO A 543 32.19 9.32 12.64
CA PRO A 543 32.97 10.56 12.66
C PRO A 543 34.08 10.53 13.71
N GLU A 544 35.15 11.30 13.48
CA GLU A 544 36.16 11.58 14.49
C GLU A 544 35.57 12.50 15.58
N LEU A 545 35.65 12.08 16.84
CA LEU A 545 35.13 12.82 17.99
C LEU A 545 36.29 13.13 18.95
N ASN A 546 36.46 14.39 19.31
CA ASN A 546 37.64 14.84 20.05
C ASN A 546 37.74 14.18 21.45
N GLY A 547 38.82 13.43 21.70
CA GLY A 547 39.05 12.71 22.94
C GLY A 547 38.27 11.39 23.08
N TYR A 548 37.73 10.87 21.97
CA TYR A 548 37.02 9.59 21.92
C TYR A 548 37.45 8.76 20.69
N TYR A 549 37.38 7.44 20.80
CA TYR A 549 37.58 6.52 19.67
C TYR A 549 36.35 5.61 19.46
N PRO A 550 36.02 5.26 18.20
CA PRO A 550 34.83 4.47 17.89
C PRO A 550 35.02 2.99 18.28
N VAL A 551 33.99 2.42 18.91
CA VAL A 551 33.87 0.98 19.16
C VAL A 551 33.11 0.38 18.00
N LYS A 552 33.84 -0.08 16.98
CA LYS A 552 33.25 -0.76 15.82
C LYS A 552 32.80 -2.17 16.22
N GLU A 553 31.51 -2.33 16.45
CA GLU A 553 30.90 -3.64 16.68
C GLU A 553 30.73 -4.42 15.36
N ILE A 554 30.09 -5.58 15.42
CA ILE A 554 29.97 -6.52 14.28
C ILE A 554 29.16 -5.87 13.15
N VAL A 555 29.76 -5.82 11.95
CA VAL A 555 29.25 -5.21 10.69
C VAL A 555 27.78 -5.52 10.39
N GLU A 556 27.30 -6.71 10.77
CA GLU A 556 25.91 -7.15 10.57
C GLU A 556 24.86 -6.25 11.25
N ARG A 557 25.24 -5.46 12.27
CA ARG A 557 24.32 -4.53 12.93
C ARG A 557 24.20 -3.16 12.26
N ASP A 558 25.15 -2.78 11.41
CA ASP A 558 25.16 -1.47 10.75
C ASP A 558 24.44 -1.48 9.38
N GLN A 559 23.96 -2.65 8.92
CA GLN A 559 23.33 -2.83 7.62
C GLN A 559 21.83 -3.17 7.74
N GLY A 560 21.00 -2.55 6.90
CA GLY A 560 19.54 -2.72 6.99
C GLY A 560 18.79 -2.45 5.69
N ILE A 561 17.48 -2.25 5.82
CA ILE A 561 16.63 -1.58 4.84
C ILE A 561 15.81 -0.50 5.55
N PHE A 562 15.47 0.57 4.83
CA PHE A 562 14.53 1.57 5.33
C PHE A 562 13.14 0.96 5.52
N THR A 563 12.56 1.14 6.70
CA THR A 563 11.19 0.72 7.03
C THR A 563 10.23 1.92 7.09
N PRO A 564 8.90 1.70 7.13
CA PRO A 564 7.93 2.77 7.42
C PRO A 564 8.05 3.31 8.86
N GLU A 565 8.57 2.51 9.79
CA GLU A 565 8.91 2.97 11.14
C GLU A 565 10.29 3.65 11.14
N GLU A 566 10.46 4.70 11.96
CA GLU A 566 11.76 5.38 12.11
C GLU A 566 12.72 4.51 12.94
N GLN A 567 13.88 4.19 12.37
CA GLN A 567 14.81 3.23 12.94
C GLN A 567 15.92 3.95 13.71
N GLN A 568 16.19 3.51 14.94
CA GLN A 568 17.24 4.08 15.80
C GLN A 568 18.48 3.17 15.78
N PHE A 569 19.63 3.75 15.46
CA PHE A 569 20.94 3.11 15.53
C PHE A 569 21.86 3.89 16.47
N VAL A 570 22.84 3.21 17.04
CA VAL A 570 23.79 3.79 17.99
C VAL A 570 25.19 3.33 17.62
N HIS A 571 26.08 4.28 17.37
CA HIS A 571 27.52 4.05 17.33
C HIS A 571 28.11 4.41 18.68
N HIS A 572 28.72 3.42 19.33
CA HIS A 572 29.37 3.59 20.63
C HIS A 572 30.80 4.07 20.48
N TYR A 573 31.20 4.95 21.39
CA TYR A 573 32.54 5.51 21.52
C TYR A 573 33.07 5.26 22.92
N LYS A 574 34.40 5.20 23.05
CA LYS A 574 35.09 5.17 24.34
C LYS A 574 36.02 6.36 24.47
N LYS A 575 36.09 6.93 25.67
CA LYS A 575 36.98 8.05 25.97
C LYS A 575 38.46 7.65 25.92
N GLY A 576 39.31 8.57 25.46
CA GLY A 576 40.75 8.40 25.31
C GLY A 576 41.13 7.85 23.94
N SER A 577 42.21 7.05 23.91
CA SER A 577 42.78 6.47 22.70
C SER A 577 42.82 4.94 22.80
N PRO A 578 42.72 4.20 21.68
CA PRO A 578 42.71 2.74 21.69
C PRO A 578 44.04 2.16 22.19
N ILE A 579 43.96 1.02 22.89
CA ILE A 579 45.14 0.23 23.23
C ILE A 579 45.46 -0.65 22.02
N GLU A 580 46.60 -0.41 21.37
CA GLU A 580 47.12 -1.31 20.34
C GLU A 580 47.80 -2.51 21.00
N PHE A 581 47.52 -3.70 20.46
CA PHE A 581 48.06 -4.97 20.92
C PHE A 581 48.35 -5.85 19.70
N THR A 582 49.51 -6.51 19.71
CA THR A 582 49.83 -7.57 18.73
C THR A 582 50.49 -8.75 19.42
N LEU A 583 50.07 -9.96 19.04
CA LEU A 583 50.63 -11.21 19.52
C LEU A 583 51.50 -11.88 18.44
N MET A 584 52.73 -12.21 18.81
CA MET A 584 53.68 -12.98 18.00
C MET A 584 53.98 -14.32 18.68
N PRO A 585 54.09 -15.44 17.92
CA PRO A 585 54.03 -15.54 16.46
C PRO A 585 52.62 -15.34 15.87
N LYS A 586 52.54 -14.93 14.60
CA LYS A 586 51.27 -14.70 13.88
C LYS A 586 50.59 -15.98 13.37
N GLU A 587 51.17 -17.13 13.66
CA GLU A 587 50.63 -18.45 13.27
C GLU A 587 49.27 -18.72 13.95
N ASN A 588 48.40 -19.42 13.23
CA ASN A 588 47.13 -19.94 13.72
C ASN A 588 46.93 -21.30 13.05
N PRO A 589 46.93 -22.45 13.78
CA PRO A 589 46.94 -22.57 15.24
C PRO A 589 48.25 -22.10 15.89
N LEU A 590 48.13 -21.64 17.14
CA LEU A 590 49.25 -21.39 18.04
C LEU A 590 49.58 -22.69 18.77
N LEU A 591 50.75 -23.26 18.49
CA LEU A 591 51.18 -24.53 19.08
C LEU A 591 51.78 -24.32 20.47
N PHE A 592 51.51 -25.24 21.38
CA PHE A 592 52.08 -25.33 22.74
C PHE A 592 52.95 -26.58 22.87
N SER A 593 54.00 -26.51 23.70
CA SER A 593 54.85 -27.67 23.99
C SER A 593 54.03 -28.85 24.50
N ARG A 594 54.30 -30.04 23.98
CA ARG A 594 53.67 -31.28 24.46
C ARG A 594 54.24 -31.78 25.79
N PHE A 595 55.41 -31.29 26.18
CA PHE A 595 56.07 -31.65 27.44
C PHE A 595 55.78 -30.65 28.56
N SER A 596 55.99 -29.34 28.34
CA SER A 596 55.75 -28.32 29.37
C SER A 596 54.29 -27.82 29.42
N LYS A 597 53.52 -28.00 28.33
CA LYS A 597 52.22 -27.35 28.10
C LYS A 597 52.29 -25.81 28.13
N THR A 598 53.45 -25.24 27.78
CA THR A 598 53.66 -23.78 27.68
C THR A 598 54.07 -23.33 26.28
N ARG A 599 53.99 -22.02 26.02
CA ARG A 599 54.42 -21.37 24.76
C ARG A 599 55.01 -19.99 25.06
N GLU A 600 56.25 -19.74 24.64
CA GLU A 600 56.77 -18.36 24.58
C GLU A 600 56.04 -17.60 23.46
N VAL A 601 55.43 -16.48 23.82
CA VAL A 601 54.89 -15.48 22.90
C VAL A 601 55.60 -14.15 23.13
N THR A 602 55.72 -13.34 22.08
CA THR A 602 56.14 -11.94 22.21
C THR A 602 54.91 -11.06 22.03
N ILE A 603 54.66 -10.15 22.96
CA ILE A 603 53.61 -9.14 22.82
C ILE A 603 54.22 -7.78 22.53
N HIS A 604 53.51 -6.99 21.73
CA HIS A 604 53.81 -5.58 21.49
C HIS A 604 52.55 -4.77 21.82
N ILE A 605 52.68 -3.78 22.68
CA ILE A 605 51.60 -2.93 23.19
C ILE A 605 51.96 -1.47 22.93
N SER A 606 51.01 -0.67 22.43
CA SER A 606 51.19 0.78 22.23
C SER A 606 49.93 1.54 22.67
N TYR A 607 50.09 2.64 23.41
CA TYR A 607 49.00 3.42 23.97
C TYR A 607 49.45 4.83 24.40
N GLU A 608 48.54 5.82 24.33
CA GLU A 608 48.91 7.24 24.54
C GLU A 608 48.91 7.68 26.02
N GLU A 609 47.91 7.26 26.81
CA GLU A 609 47.79 7.64 28.23
C GLU A 609 48.41 6.58 29.15
N LYS A 610 49.43 6.97 29.92
CA LYS A 610 50.09 6.09 30.90
C LYS A 610 49.09 5.47 31.89
N GLN A 611 49.00 4.15 31.89
CA GLN A 611 48.04 3.34 32.64
C GLN A 611 48.59 1.94 32.92
N ASN A 612 48.07 1.28 33.95
CA ASN A 612 48.34 -0.13 34.23
C ASN A 612 47.54 -1.02 33.26
N LEU A 613 48.17 -2.06 32.72
CA LEU A 613 47.57 -2.99 31.76
C LEU A 613 47.80 -4.44 32.17
N SER A 614 46.77 -5.27 32.05
CA SER A 614 46.83 -6.72 32.23
C SER A 614 46.79 -7.40 30.86
N PHE A 615 47.71 -8.32 30.59
CA PHE A 615 47.63 -9.24 29.46
C PHE A 615 46.69 -10.39 29.84
N MET A 616 45.64 -10.55 29.06
CA MET A 616 44.50 -11.43 29.33
C MET A 616 44.34 -12.46 28.22
N ALA A 617 43.83 -13.63 28.58
CA ALA A 617 43.35 -14.66 27.66
C ALA A 617 41.92 -15.07 28.05
N LYS A 618 41.09 -15.42 27.08
CA LYS A 618 39.68 -15.80 27.27
C LYS A 618 39.30 -16.99 26.41
N CYS A 619 38.58 -17.94 26.98
CA CYS A 619 38.01 -19.10 26.29
C CYS A 619 36.54 -19.28 26.71
N GLY A 620 35.61 -18.98 25.81
CA GLY A 620 34.19 -18.87 26.18
C GLY A 620 33.97 -17.75 27.21
N ASP A 621 33.37 -18.10 28.34
CA ASP A 621 33.14 -17.20 29.47
C ASP A 621 34.30 -17.20 30.50
N GLU A 622 35.26 -18.13 30.39
CA GLU A 622 36.41 -18.20 31.30
C GLU A 622 37.49 -17.20 30.86
N VAL A 623 38.02 -16.43 31.83
CA VAL A 623 39.06 -15.41 31.61
C VAL A 623 40.24 -15.67 32.54
N LEU A 624 41.45 -15.62 31.99
CA LEU A 624 42.71 -15.82 32.68
C LEU A 624 43.62 -14.60 32.51
N ARG A 625 44.14 -14.08 33.62
CA ARG A 625 45.18 -13.05 33.64
C ARG A 625 46.54 -13.70 33.53
N LEU A 626 47.32 -13.33 32.50
CA LEU A 626 48.62 -13.92 32.19
C LEU A 626 49.79 -13.13 32.78
N LYS A 627 49.76 -11.80 32.69
CA LYS A 627 50.81 -10.91 33.23
C LYS A 627 50.28 -9.49 33.41
N ASP A 628 50.77 -8.77 34.43
CA ASP A 628 50.46 -7.36 34.66
C ASP A 628 51.65 -6.46 34.30
N TYR A 629 51.36 -5.30 33.71
CA TYR A 629 52.29 -4.28 33.27
C TYR A 629 51.99 -2.96 34.00
N PRO A 630 52.90 -2.47 34.86
CA PRO A 630 52.71 -1.20 35.53
C PRO A 630 52.88 -0.03 34.56
N SER A 631 52.25 1.10 34.89
CA SER A 631 52.26 2.35 34.13
C SER A 631 53.66 3.02 34.05
N SER A 632 54.56 2.50 33.22
CA SER A 632 55.92 3.03 33.00
C SER A 632 56.10 3.73 31.64
N GLU A 633 55.85 3.02 30.54
CA GLU A 633 56.21 3.40 29.17
C GLU A 633 55.03 3.21 28.22
N ASN A 634 54.89 4.09 27.22
CA ASN A 634 53.76 4.12 26.29
C ASN A 634 53.81 3.02 25.21
N GLU A 635 54.97 2.41 25.04
CA GLU A 635 55.20 1.27 24.15
C GLU A 635 55.90 0.18 24.97
N ILE A 636 55.42 -1.06 24.89
CA ILE A 636 55.95 -2.19 25.67
C ILE A 636 56.13 -3.38 24.73
N GLN A 637 57.35 -3.91 24.67
CA GLN A 637 57.65 -5.17 24.03
C GLN A 637 58.16 -6.17 25.07
N ASP A 638 57.53 -7.34 25.15
CA ASP A 638 57.85 -8.33 26.19
C ASP A 638 57.68 -9.76 25.72
N LYS A 639 58.44 -10.68 26.32
CA LYS A 639 58.37 -12.12 26.09
C LYS A 639 57.70 -12.79 27.28
N VAL A 640 56.59 -13.47 27.03
CA VAL A 640 55.76 -14.12 28.04
C VAL A 640 55.71 -15.61 27.75
N ASN A 641 56.12 -16.45 28.70
CA ASN A 641 55.90 -17.89 28.61
C ASN A 641 54.48 -18.19 29.12
N VAL A 642 53.55 -18.35 28.20
CA VAL A 642 52.12 -18.55 28.47
C VAL A 642 51.87 -20.02 28.81
N GLN A 643 51.13 -20.24 29.89
CA GLN A 643 50.57 -21.54 30.25
C GLN A 643 49.05 -21.38 30.30
N LEU A 644 48.32 -22.27 29.62
CA LEU A 644 46.86 -22.25 29.58
C LEU A 644 46.28 -23.46 30.34
N PRO A 645 45.04 -23.36 30.83
CA PRO A 645 44.32 -24.49 31.43
C PRO A 645 44.19 -25.64 30.42
N GLU A 646 44.30 -26.90 30.87
CA GLU A 646 44.29 -28.04 29.96
C GLU A 646 42.96 -28.20 29.20
N ASN A 647 41.85 -27.75 29.80
CA ASN A 647 40.53 -27.71 29.18
C ASN A 647 40.38 -26.61 28.10
N TRP A 648 41.40 -25.76 27.87
CA TRP A 648 41.44 -24.77 26.79
C TRP A 648 42.25 -25.27 25.58
N LEU A 649 42.97 -26.39 25.71
CA LEU A 649 43.68 -27.02 24.60
C LEU A 649 42.66 -27.60 23.60
N ASN A 650 42.94 -27.45 22.31
CA ASN A 650 42.02 -27.73 21.19
C ASN A 650 40.77 -26.84 21.15
N LYS A 651 40.87 -25.59 21.63
CA LYS A 651 39.82 -24.57 21.52
C LYS A 651 40.37 -23.26 20.95
N GLU A 652 39.45 -22.37 20.58
CA GLU A 652 39.78 -20.98 20.32
C GLU A 652 39.98 -20.21 21.63
N VAL A 653 41.06 -19.43 21.69
CA VAL A 653 41.40 -18.55 22.80
C VAL A 653 41.67 -17.15 22.26
N ALA A 654 41.00 -16.15 22.84
CA ALA A 654 41.16 -14.74 22.52
C ALA A 654 42.16 -14.08 23.47
N PHE A 655 43.15 -13.37 22.92
CA PHE A 655 44.19 -12.66 23.66
C PHE A 655 44.00 -11.14 23.54
N TYR A 656 44.14 -10.41 24.65
CA TYR A 656 43.94 -8.94 24.66
C TYR A 656 44.64 -8.27 25.86
N MET A 657 44.78 -6.94 25.80
CA MET A 657 45.16 -6.10 26.94
C MET A 657 43.92 -5.48 27.58
N GLU A 658 43.88 -5.39 28.92
CA GLU A 658 42.79 -4.77 29.69
C GLU A 658 43.34 -3.82 30.75
N ASN A 659 42.78 -2.62 30.90
CA ASN A 659 43.14 -1.69 31.98
C ASN A 659 42.23 -1.84 33.21
N GLU A 660 42.58 -1.18 34.32
CA GLU A 660 41.78 -1.18 35.56
C GLU A 660 40.35 -0.64 35.42
N LYS A 661 40.05 0.08 34.32
CA LYS A 661 38.71 0.62 34.00
C LYS A 661 37.91 -0.29 33.06
N GLY A 662 38.43 -1.45 32.66
CA GLY A 662 37.79 -2.35 31.69
C GLY A 662 37.88 -1.89 30.22
N GLN A 663 38.75 -0.93 29.91
CA GLN A 663 39.12 -0.63 28.52
C GLN A 663 39.98 -1.80 28.00
N ARG A 664 39.66 -2.28 26.80
CA ARG A 664 40.36 -3.40 26.15
C ARG A 664 40.99 -2.98 24.83
N SER A 665 42.09 -3.64 24.47
CA SER A 665 42.55 -3.69 23.09
C SER A 665 41.56 -4.46 22.21
N LYS A 666 41.80 -4.48 20.89
CA LYS A 666 41.19 -5.48 20.02
C LYS A 666 41.59 -6.88 20.50
N GLU A 667 40.64 -7.82 20.53
CA GLU A 667 40.88 -9.24 20.81
C GLU A 667 41.55 -9.91 19.59
N GLU A 668 42.59 -10.71 19.84
CA GLU A 668 43.30 -11.51 18.84
C GLU A 668 43.10 -13.01 19.14
N SER A 669 42.20 -13.66 18.39
CA SER A 669 41.89 -15.08 18.54
C SER A 669 42.91 -16.01 17.87
N ARG A 670 43.15 -17.16 18.51
CA ARG A 670 43.94 -18.30 17.98
C ARG A 670 43.30 -19.63 18.36
N GLN A 671 43.37 -20.60 17.46
CA GLN A 671 43.19 -22.00 17.82
C GLN A 671 44.44 -22.47 18.57
N VAL A 672 44.26 -23.02 19.77
CA VAL A 672 45.36 -23.47 20.64
C VAL A 672 45.48 -24.99 20.52
N LEU A 673 46.61 -25.50 20.02
CA LEU A 673 46.86 -26.94 19.89
C LEU A 673 48.15 -27.35 20.62
N ILE A 674 48.25 -28.63 21.00
CA ILE A 674 49.51 -29.24 21.43
C ILE A 674 50.32 -29.64 20.19
N ASP A 675 51.64 -29.42 20.22
CA ASP A 675 52.59 -29.90 19.21
C ASP A 675 52.46 -31.42 18.96
N HIS A 676 52.34 -31.83 17.70
CA HIS A 676 51.88 -33.18 17.34
C HIS A 676 52.85 -34.31 17.67
N GLY A 677 54.13 -34.00 17.87
CA GLY A 677 55.13 -34.97 18.30
C GLY A 677 55.36 -36.10 17.30
N VAL A 678 55.70 -37.27 17.83
CA VAL A 678 55.91 -38.50 17.06
C VAL A 678 54.69 -39.41 17.09
N LYS A 679 54.43 -40.10 15.97
CA LYS A 679 53.32 -41.02 15.78
C LYS A 679 53.81 -42.35 15.23
N LEU A 680 53.43 -43.45 15.87
CA LEU A 680 53.67 -44.81 15.37
C LEU A 680 52.48 -45.23 14.50
N ARG A 681 52.75 -45.42 13.20
CA ARG A 681 51.81 -45.98 12.23
C ARG A 681 52.04 -47.49 12.15
N LEU A 682 50.95 -48.25 12.29
CA LEU A 682 50.92 -49.71 12.17
C LEU A 682 49.95 -50.13 11.06
N PRO A 683 50.16 -51.28 10.41
CA PRO A 683 49.12 -51.91 9.58
C PRO A 683 47.96 -52.41 10.46
N GLU A 684 46.77 -52.54 9.87
CA GLU A 684 45.57 -53.08 10.54
C GLU A 684 45.77 -54.53 11.03
N GLN A 685 46.54 -55.32 10.28
CA GLN A 685 46.99 -56.67 10.63
C GLN A 685 48.39 -56.91 10.07
N LEU A 686 49.26 -57.57 10.82
CA LEU A 686 50.56 -58.02 10.30
C LEU A 686 50.38 -59.43 9.72
N THR A 687 50.68 -59.62 8.43
CA THR A 687 50.39 -60.89 7.74
C THR A 687 51.60 -61.51 7.04
N PHE A 688 51.76 -62.82 7.25
CA PHE A 688 52.78 -63.68 6.63
C PHE A 688 52.26 -64.40 5.37
N GLY A 689 50.99 -64.19 4.99
CA GLY A 689 50.37 -64.86 3.85
C GLY A 689 50.14 -66.37 4.06
N GLU A 690 49.87 -67.08 2.96
CA GLU A 690 49.78 -68.54 2.95
C GLU A 690 51.18 -69.16 2.86
N GLN A 691 51.51 -70.08 3.78
CA GLN A 691 52.81 -70.74 3.87
C GLN A 691 52.64 -72.25 3.90
N GLN A 692 53.57 -72.98 3.28
CA GLN A 692 53.62 -74.44 3.39
C GLN A 692 54.43 -74.83 4.62
N ILE A 693 53.99 -75.86 5.36
CA ILE A 693 54.79 -76.44 6.45
C ILE A 693 56.09 -76.98 5.86
N PRO A 694 57.27 -76.50 6.29
CA PRO A 694 58.52 -76.77 5.60
C PRO A 694 59.11 -78.12 6.04
N GLY A 695 59.93 -78.74 5.19
CA GLY A 695 60.62 -80.00 5.52
C GLY A 695 61.80 -79.83 6.48
N GLN A 696 62.22 -78.60 6.76
CA GLN A 696 63.24 -78.15 7.72
C GLN A 696 62.82 -76.76 8.22
N ASP A 697 63.32 -76.31 9.37
CA ASP A 697 62.97 -75.00 9.95
C ASP A 697 63.15 -73.85 8.94
N GLN A 698 62.13 -72.99 8.80
CA GLN A 698 62.13 -71.88 7.84
C GLN A 698 61.56 -70.59 8.46
N SER A 699 62.29 -69.48 8.30
CA SER A 699 61.85 -68.14 8.68
C SER A 699 61.16 -67.43 7.50
N VAL A 700 59.94 -66.94 7.72
CA VAL A 700 59.12 -66.20 6.74
C VAL A 700 58.95 -64.75 7.22
N GLN A 701 59.24 -63.76 6.38
CA GLN A 701 59.04 -62.35 6.74
C GLN A 701 57.58 -61.91 6.59
N ALA A 702 57.11 -61.05 7.49
CA ALA A 702 55.80 -60.42 7.33
C ALA A 702 55.75 -59.59 6.03
N THR A 703 54.71 -59.79 5.22
CA THR A 703 54.60 -59.26 3.86
C THR A 703 54.34 -57.76 3.80
N ASN A 704 53.72 -57.19 4.85
CA ASN A 704 53.33 -55.79 4.94
C ASN A 704 54.06 -54.98 6.03
N GLN A 705 55.14 -55.52 6.62
CA GLN A 705 55.94 -54.83 7.65
C GLN A 705 56.50 -53.44 7.25
N LYS A 706 56.55 -53.13 5.95
CA LYS A 706 56.86 -51.79 5.39
C LYS A 706 55.86 -50.69 5.75
N GLU A 707 54.68 -51.06 6.23
CA GLU A 707 53.63 -50.15 6.70
C GLU A 707 53.84 -49.70 8.15
N ILE A 708 54.74 -50.39 8.88
CA ILE A 708 55.19 -49.98 10.21
C ILE A 708 56.16 -48.81 10.04
N GLN A 709 55.72 -47.62 10.43
CA GLN A 709 56.46 -46.37 10.22
C GLN A 709 56.34 -45.49 11.46
N LEU A 710 57.36 -44.70 11.72
CA LEU A 710 57.32 -43.65 12.72
C LEU A 710 57.43 -42.30 12.01
N ILE A 711 56.49 -41.43 12.30
CA ILE A 711 56.34 -40.12 11.66
C ILE A 711 56.55 -39.06 12.74
N ASP A 712 57.60 -38.25 12.59
CA ASP A 712 57.87 -37.09 13.43
C ASP A 712 57.23 -35.84 12.81
N GLU A 713 56.14 -35.40 13.42
CA GLU A 713 55.42 -34.16 13.09
C GLU A 713 55.75 -33.02 14.07
N SER A 714 56.78 -33.18 14.92
CA SER A 714 57.16 -32.17 15.92
C SER A 714 57.61 -30.87 15.25
N VAL A 715 56.89 -29.78 15.53
CA VAL A 715 57.17 -28.43 15.04
C VAL A 715 57.99 -27.63 16.05
N LEU A 716 57.72 -27.79 17.35
CA LEU A 716 58.35 -26.98 18.40
C LEU A 716 59.58 -27.67 18.99
N GLU A 717 59.44 -28.94 19.35
CA GLU A 717 60.43 -29.65 20.18
C GLU A 717 60.77 -31.01 19.55
N LYS A 718 62.03 -31.18 19.12
CA LYS A 718 62.53 -32.48 18.67
C LYS A 718 62.80 -33.39 19.86
N SER A 719 62.50 -34.67 19.68
CA SER A 719 62.50 -35.66 20.75
C SER A 719 63.27 -36.93 20.40
N HIS A 720 63.58 -37.70 21.44
CA HIS A 720 63.98 -39.09 21.35
C HIS A 720 62.77 -39.98 21.57
N TRP A 721 62.62 -40.99 20.72
CA TRP A 721 61.53 -41.95 20.84
C TRP A 721 62.04 -43.38 21.02
N HIS A 722 61.26 -44.16 21.73
CA HIS A 722 61.47 -45.59 21.97
C HIS A 722 60.17 -46.33 21.63
N VAL A 723 60.28 -47.46 20.95
CA VAL A 723 59.16 -48.36 20.68
C VAL A 723 59.45 -49.70 21.33
N LYS A 724 58.53 -50.12 22.20
CA LYS A 724 58.53 -51.44 22.83
C LYS A 724 57.50 -52.34 22.15
N LEU A 725 57.77 -53.63 22.12
CA LEU A 725 56.92 -54.66 21.53
C LEU A 725 56.84 -55.86 22.47
N LYS A 726 55.64 -56.42 22.60
CA LYS A 726 55.41 -57.71 23.25
C LYS A 726 54.31 -58.51 22.58
N GLU A 727 54.35 -59.82 22.76
CA GLU A 727 53.28 -60.74 22.42
C GLU A 727 52.22 -60.72 23.52
N GLU A 728 51.01 -60.26 23.20
CA GLU A 728 49.87 -60.31 24.11
C GLU A 728 49.17 -61.68 24.02
N ARG A 729 49.06 -62.23 22.80
CA ARG A 729 48.49 -63.55 22.54
C ARG A 729 49.31 -64.28 21.49
N PRO A 730 49.78 -65.52 21.76
CA PRO A 730 50.52 -66.30 20.80
C PRO A 730 49.65 -66.72 19.62
N LEU A 731 50.30 -66.92 18.47
CA LEU A 731 49.66 -67.43 17.26
C LEU A 731 48.98 -68.77 17.53
N THR A 732 47.65 -68.76 17.58
CA THR A 732 46.80 -69.90 17.93
C THR A 732 45.79 -70.17 16.81
N ASN A 733 45.52 -71.45 16.49
CA ASN A 733 44.52 -71.85 15.49
C ASN A 733 43.14 -72.17 16.13
N GLN A 734 42.14 -72.48 15.29
CA GLN A 734 40.78 -72.83 15.76
C GLN A 734 40.70 -74.15 16.56
N GLU A 735 41.71 -75.02 16.49
CA GLU A 735 41.82 -76.27 17.24
C GLU A 735 42.58 -76.09 18.58
N ASN A 736 42.95 -74.84 18.93
CA ASN A 736 43.80 -74.44 20.06
C ASN A 736 45.27 -74.91 19.98
N ASP A 737 45.76 -75.30 18.81
CA ASP A 737 47.20 -75.49 18.62
C ASP A 737 47.90 -74.13 18.52
N GLN A 738 49.10 -74.04 19.08
CA GLN A 738 49.89 -72.81 19.16
C GLN A 738 51.22 -72.96 18.44
N LEU A 739 51.65 -71.90 17.74
CA LEU A 739 53.01 -71.76 17.24
C LEU A 739 53.86 -71.13 18.34
N HIS A 740 54.49 -71.97 19.18
CA HIS A 740 55.27 -71.51 20.34
C HIS A 740 56.55 -70.79 19.92
N ASN A 741 56.79 -69.59 20.47
CA ASN A 741 57.95 -68.74 20.16
C ASN A 741 58.14 -68.45 18.65
N ALA A 742 57.07 -68.54 17.84
CA ALA A 742 57.21 -68.48 16.40
C ALA A 742 57.44 -67.06 15.85
N LEU A 743 57.08 -66.02 16.60
CA LEU A 743 57.31 -64.63 16.21
C LEU A 743 58.69 -64.14 16.67
N HIS A 744 59.46 -63.63 15.72
CA HIS A 744 60.86 -63.27 15.88
C HIS A 744 61.14 -61.89 15.30
N LEU A 745 62.00 -61.13 15.99
CA LEU A 745 62.52 -59.85 15.53
C LEU A 745 63.99 -59.99 15.15
N GLN A 746 64.29 -59.85 13.86
CA GLN A 746 65.65 -59.76 13.37
C GLN A 746 66.11 -58.29 13.37
N ARG A 747 67.14 -57.97 14.17
CA ARG A 747 67.76 -56.65 14.32
C ARG A 747 69.28 -56.75 14.19
N SER A 748 69.87 -56.00 13.26
CA SER A 748 71.34 -55.95 13.07
C SER A 748 72.04 -57.33 12.93
N GLY A 749 71.34 -58.34 12.42
CA GLY A 749 71.84 -59.71 12.28
C GLY A 749 71.66 -60.60 13.52
N VAL A 750 71.20 -60.05 14.65
CA VAL A 750 70.73 -60.82 15.81
C VAL A 750 69.25 -61.15 15.60
N ASP A 751 68.86 -62.36 15.96
CA ASP A 751 67.48 -62.83 15.94
C ASP A 751 66.98 -63.04 17.38
N GLN A 752 65.81 -62.49 17.71
CA GLN A 752 65.26 -62.44 19.06
C GLN A 752 63.77 -62.83 19.04
N ALA A 753 63.40 -63.85 19.81
CA ALA A 753 62.01 -64.23 19.99
C ALA A 753 61.20 -63.11 20.69
N ILE A 754 60.07 -62.74 20.10
CA ILE A 754 59.09 -61.84 20.69
C ILE A 754 58.32 -62.65 21.73
N ASN A 755 58.17 -62.12 22.95
CA ASN A 755 57.52 -62.80 24.06
C ASN A 755 56.63 -61.83 24.86
N ALA A 756 56.08 -62.28 25.98
CA ALA A 756 55.10 -61.52 26.77
C ALA A 756 55.65 -60.31 27.55
N GLU A 757 56.97 -60.11 27.58
CA GLU A 757 57.61 -58.96 28.26
C GLU A 757 57.76 -57.77 27.30
N ASP A 758 57.69 -56.53 27.81
CA ASP A 758 57.90 -55.32 26.98
C ASP A 758 59.37 -55.18 26.53
N GLN A 759 59.67 -55.67 25.31
CA GLN A 759 61.00 -55.63 24.73
C GLN A 759 61.24 -54.29 24.01
N LEU A 760 62.37 -53.62 24.24
CA LEU A 760 62.76 -52.42 23.48
C LEU A 760 63.26 -52.81 22.08
N VAL A 761 62.41 -52.63 21.08
CA VAL A 761 62.67 -53.13 19.71
C VAL A 761 63.25 -52.08 18.77
N TRP A 762 62.88 -50.81 18.95
CA TRP A 762 63.26 -49.72 18.04
C TRP A 762 63.44 -48.42 18.86
N GLN A 763 64.42 -47.61 18.50
CA GLN A 763 64.66 -46.29 19.12
C GLN A 763 65.33 -45.38 18.10
N GLY A 764 65.14 -44.07 18.24
CA GLY A 764 65.73 -43.12 17.31
C GLY A 764 65.27 -41.67 17.50
N GLU A 765 65.38 -40.93 16.41
CA GLU A 765 64.99 -39.53 16.29
C GLU A 765 64.34 -39.31 14.92
N GLY A 766 63.41 -38.35 14.81
CA GLY A 766 62.77 -38.02 13.54
C GLY A 766 61.90 -39.16 12.98
N SER A 767 61.49 -39.03 11.72
CA SER A 767 60.74 -40.07 11.02
C SER A 767 61.65 -41.22 10.58
N ALA A 768 61.18 -42.46 10.69
CA ALA A 768 61.93 -43.65 10.30
C ALA A 768 60.99 -44.76 9.79
N SER A 769 61.49 -45.63 8.90
CA SER A 769 60.80 -46.86 8.50
C SER A 769 61.31 -48.05 9.29
N PHE A 770 60.41 -48.94 9.72
CA PHE A 770 60.79 -50.10 10.52
C PHE A 770 61.73 -51.05 9.75
N THR A 771 61.48 -51.22 8.45
CA THR A 771 62.20 -52.14 7.55
C THR A 771 63.65 -51.76 7.28
N ASP A 772 64.05 -50.53 7.58
CA ASP A 772 65.42 -50.05 7.30
C ASP A 772 66.44 -50.74 8.23
N HIS A 773 65.99 -51.18 9.40
CA HIS A 773 66.84 -51.71 10.47
C HIS A 773 66.30 -53.00 11.13
N HIS A 774 65.02 -53.33 10.92
CA HIS A 774 64.32 -54.43 11.60
C HIS A 774 63.49 -55.26 10.62
N LYS A 775 63.27 -56.54 10.96
CA LYS A 775 62.32 -57.42 10.26
C LYS A 775 61.57 -58.28 11.27
N ILE A 776 60.26 -58.42 11.10
CA ILE A 776 59.47 -59.41 11.84
C ILE A 776 59.38 -60.68 10.99
N GLN A 777 59.67 -61.80 11.64
CA GLN A 777 59.72 -63.13 11.04
C GLN A 777 58.81 -64.09 11.80
N LEU A 778 58.23 -65.02 11.05
CA LEU A 778 57.52 -66.19 11.53
C LEU A 778 58.42 -67.39 11.27
N ASN A 779 58.90 -68.03 12.34
CA ASN A 779 59.63 -69.29 12.27
C ASN A 779 58.63 -70.44 12.21
N LEU A 780 58.73 -71.28 11.18
CA LEU A 780 57.90 -72.46 10.96
C LEU A 780 58.76 -73.72 11.06
N HIS A 781 58.27 -74.71 11.79
CA HIS A 781 58.93 -75.99 12.05
C HIS A 781 58.21 -77.14 11.32
N PRO A 782 58.90 -78.25 10.98
CA PRO A 782 58.28 -79.44 10.41
C PRO A 782 57.25 -80.13 11.33
N SER A 783 57.25 -79.78 12.62
CA SER A 783 56.28 -80.26 13.62
C SER A 783 54.98 -79.44 13.66
N ASP A 784 54.93 -78.29 12.99
CA ASP A 784 53.79 -77.38 13.07
C ASP A 784 52.60 -77.93 12.30
N LYS A 785 51.41 -77.75 12.88
CA LYS A 785 50.16 -78.20 12.27
C LYS A 785 49.67 -77.20 11.23
N THR A 786 48.99 -77.70 10.20
CA THR A 786 48.30 -76.86 9.22
C THR A 786 47.07 -76.20 9.85
N GLY A 787 46.90 -74.89 9.69
CA GLY A 787 45.72 -74.16 10.15
C GLY A 787 45.80 -72.66 9.87
N SER A 788 44.72 -71.94 10.14
CA SER A 788 44.73 -70.48 10.18
C SER A 788 45.05 -70.02 11.60
N TYR A 789 46.18 -69.33 11.78
CA TYR A 789 46.68 -68.88 13.08
C TYR A 789 46.47 -67.38 13.26
N GLN A 790 46.07 -66.96 14.46
CA GLN A 790 45.91 -65.56 14.84
C GLN A 790 46.48 -65.31 16.24
N GLY A 791 47.00 -64.10 16.46
CA GLY A 791 47.61 -63.65 17.72
C GLY A 791 47.60 -62.13 17.78
N SER A 792 48.09 -61.54 18.87
CA SER A 792 48.14 -60.08 19.05
C SER A 792 49.47 -59.62 19.63
N LEU A 793 49.93 -58.48 19.12
CA LEU A 793 51.14 -57.78 19.55
C LEU A 793 50.76 -56.41 20.12
N ILE A 794 51.33 -56.03 21.26
CA ILE A 794 51.21 -54.68 21.82
C ILE A 794 52.46 -53.88 21.45
N TRP A 795 52.23 -52.71 20.85
CA TRP A 795 53.27 -51.74 20.51
C TRP A 795 53.12 -50.50 21.40
N THR A 796 54.18 -50.14 22.12
CA THR A 796 54.20 -48.98 23.03
C THR A 796 55.20 -47.97 22.50
N LEU A 797 54.72 -46.80 22.07
CA LEU A 797 55.56 -45.65 21.73
C LEU A 797 55.76 -44.75 22.96
N GLU A 798 57.00 -44.51 23.33
CA GLU A 798 57.42 -43.58 24.38
C GLU A 798 58.17 -42.41 23.73
N ASP A 799 57.73 -41.18 24.00
CA ASP A 799 58.33 -39.94 23.49
C ASP A 799 58.91 -39.12 24.64
N ALA A 800 60.14 -38.62 24.50
CA ALA A 800 60.84 -37.85 25.53
C ALA A 800 61.62 -36.67 24.92
N PRO A 801 61.68 -35.50 25.59
CA PRO A 801 62.49 -34.38 25.10
C PRO A 801 63.97 -34.78 25.00
N ARG A 802 64.68 -34.16 24.05
CA ARG A 802 66.15 -34.28 23.91
C ARG A 802 66.90 -33.64 25.08
#